data_AF-A0A8T5JAE2-F1
#
_entry.id   AF-A0A8T5JAE2-F1
#
_cell.length_a   1.000
_cell.length_b   1.000
_cell.length_c   1.000
_cell.angle_alpha   90.00
_cell.angle_beta   90.00
_cell.angle_gamma   90.00
#
_symmetry.space_group_name_H-M   'P 1'
#
loop_
_entity.id
_entity.type
_entity.pdbx_description
1 polymer ?
#
loop_
_entity_poly.entity_id
_entity_poly.type
_entity_poly.pdbx_seq_one_letter_code
_entity_poly.pdbx_strand_id
1 'polypeptide(L)'
;MSSKCEITGLSQEDSKLFEYLHSQLTGKLEINEPEKEMISSFGKPLENTVSNNKGHKSDDRRRENLLKHLQKSVASKFSNSKLTPFGSAESDLALKGADFDLCLQIQEANQKKIIKRIGGMLRGQGMESVQTLTGAKVPIVKFVDPRSGFNVDISINNILALHNTRLLANYAKLDKRVRELAICVKYWALHRDISDAPNGTFSSYAWSVLVINHLIQEKVIPNLQSGEDRTIIEIEKREYDITINEELSADKSNQKSLPELLYSFFMNYATYDWNDKIISIRNGESISRDEKGWMNEEPSALDVINSEKERPPRMGEHHLSIEDPFDVEHDLSRVVRAVGELKIRDELLRAAKLMSEGTKWKDICGTVNPDRLKDMEPEDLFHDLRDKSDGIVKGMLDKTKAEIEALEKRIEALDAERNSTIRMARAMRGVIDETSDLRKEHKAIITGLKDRNKNLDSIKTQRDKINSDIILPIHMIEDELAKVYSRLTEEIDIHRVPSLEKEKIQFAWFLELQAMHGKAREASELHQRFINLVKEQKGEIKKLKVYETKHDETTMKLLEQEPLLKDKNINSNEARSYDRRVQNIQKALRERRGEMHKLRRESGRLEAWMRKKSSGPQGGRRGGNNKQFKPKSSKPKEASGPITLGDLSGLLSGLSTDSSSKKEKKVSSKKAGMKRLGNLGAHRGSRSHFKKKE
;
A
#
# COMPACT_ATOMS: atom_id res chain seq x y z
N MET A 1 -50.24 16.96 -8.28
CA MET A 1 -49.77 18.01 -7.35
C MET A 1 -48.87 17.32 -6.36
N SER A 2 -47.58 17.65 -6.34
CA SER A 2 -46.63 17.03 -5.41
C SER A 2 -46.99 17.46 -3.99
N SER A 3 -47.49 16.52 -3.17
CA SER A 3 -47.93 16.75 -1.79
C SER A 3 -46.72 16.83 -0.83
N LYS A 4 -45.81 17.78 -1.10
CA LYS A 4 -44.70 18.09 -0.19
C LYS A 4 -45.22 18.90 1.00
N CYS A 5 -44.66 18.68 2.19
CA CYS A 5 -45.02 19.48 3.36
C CYS A 5 -44.52 20.92 3.20
N GLU A 6 -45.37 21.91 3.51
CA GLU A 6 -45.01 23.33 3.43
C GLU A 6 -43.91 23.74 4.41
N ILE A 7 -43.82 23.07 5.56
CA ILE A 7 -42.84 23.39 6.62
C ILE A 7 -41.48 22.72 6.33
N THR A 8 -41.49 21.41 6.07
CA THR A 8 -40.25 20.63 5.96
C THR A 8 -39.81 20.36 4.52
N GLY A 9 -40.63 20.66 3.52
CA GLY A 9 -40.41 20.37 2.10
C GLY A 9 -40.44 18.88 1.72
N LEU A 10 -40.45 17.98 2.71
CA LEU A 10 -40.40 16.52 2.55
C LEU A 10 -41.60 16.00 1.75
N SER A 11 -41.35 14.99 0.93
CA SER A 11 -42.41 14.22 0.26
C SER A 11 -43.21 13.39 1.26
N GLN A 12 -44.37 12.86 0.86
CA GLN A 12 -45.16 11.99 1.73
C GLN A 12 -44.42 10.69 2.11
N GLU A 13 -43.52 10.20 1.25
CA GLU A 13 -42.68 9.04 1.54
C GLU A 13 -41.58 9.39 2.55
N ASP A 14 -40.89 10.52 2.36
CA ASP A 14 -39.83 10.98 3.27
C ASP A 14 -40.39 11.40 4.64
N SER A 15 -41.57 12.02 4.67
CA SER A 15 -42.27 12.32 5.93
C SER A 15 -42.63 11.06 6.72
N LYS A 16 -42.87 9.92 6.06
CA LYS A 16 -43.05 8.63 6.75
C LYS A 16 -41.73 8.01 7.18
N LEU A 17 -40.67 8.22 6.39
CA LEU A 17 -39.34 7.72 6.72
C LEU A 17 -38.74 8.44 7.94
N PHE A 18 -39.03 9.73 8.09
CA PHE A 18 -38.58 10.59 9.19
C PHE A 18 -39.77 11.11 10.02
N GLU A 19 -40.66 10.21 10.42
CA GLU A 19 -41.95 10.53 11.05
C GLU A 19 -41.81 11.41 12.31
N TYR A 20 -40.86 11.07 13.18
CA TYR A 20 -40.68 11.74 14.47
C TYR A 20 -40.01 13.10 14.28
N LEU A 21 -38.98 13.17 13.44
CA LEU A 21 -38.33 14.44 13.10
C LEU A 21 -39.29 15.39 12.38
N HIS A 22 -40.06 14.88 11.41
CA HIS A 22 -41.07 15.65 10.71
C HIS A 22 -42.14 16.18 11.69
N SER A 23 -42.60 15.34 12.61
CA SER A 23 -43.57 15.74 13.64
C SER A 23 -43.00 16.79 14.58
N GLN A 24 -41.72 16.70 14.96
CA GLN A 24 -41.06 17.71 15.79
C GLN A 24 -40.95 19.06 15.07
N LEU A 25 -40.47 19.06 13.82
CA LEU A 25 -40.31 20.29 13.03
C LEU A 25 -41.64 20.96 12.68
N THR A 26 -42.73 20.19 12.60
CA THR A 26 -44.09 20.72 12.38
C THR A 26 -44.83 21.07 13.69
N GLY A 27 -44.18 20.91 14.85
CA GLY A 27 -44.77 21.22 16.16
C GLY A 27 -45.85 20.25 16.62
N LYS A 28 -45.92 19.04 16.04
CA LYS A 28 -46.93 18.01 16.34
C LYS A 28 -46.42 16.91 17.28
N LEU A 29 -45.11 16.85 17.53
CA LEU A 29 -44.53 15.84 18.41
C LEU A 29 -44.58 16.30 19.86
N GLU A 30 -45.38 15.61 20.67
CA GLU A 30 -45.38 15.74 22.12
C GLU A 30 -44.64 14.54 22.74
N ILE A 31 -43.65 14.83 23.60
CA ILE A 31 -42.94 13.84 24.41
C ILE A 31 -43.19 14.21 25.87
N ASN A 32 -44.11 13.51 26.52
CA ASN A 32 -44.40 13.72 27.93
C ASN A 32 -43.27 13.16 28.81
N GLU A 33 -43.05 13.76 29.98
CA GLU A 33 -42.15 13.18 30.96
C GLU A 33 -42.69 11.83 31.45
N PRO A 34 -41.88 10.75 31.36
CA PRO A 34 -42.32 9.44 31.82
C PRO A 34 -42.44 9.39 33.34
N GLU A 35 -43.44 8.65 33.81
CA GLU A 35 -43.54 8.27 35.21
C GLU A 35 -42.32 7.43 35.64
N LYS A 36 -41.86 7.64 36.88
CA LYS A 36 -40.67 6.97 37.43
C LYS A 36 -40.77 5.44 37.37
N GLU A 37 -41.97 4.89 37.57
CA GLU A 37 -42.22 3.45 37.50
C GLU A 37 -41.95 2.91 36.09
N MET A 38 -42.40 3.65 35.06
CA MET A 38 -42.15 3.28 33.66
C MET A 38 -40.66 3.28 33.33
N ILE A 39 -39.92 4.31 33.73
CA ILE A 39 -38.46 4.38 33.54
C ILE A 39 -37.77 3.20 34.26
N SER A 40 -38.19 2.90 35.49
CA SER A 40 -37.60 1.81 36.28
C SER A 40 -37.78 0.43 35.64
N SER A 41 -38.86 0.23 34.87
CA SER A 41 -39.18 -1.03 34.19
C SER A 41 -38.11 -1.46 33.17
N PHE A 42 -37.34 -0.52 32.64
CA PHE A 42 -36.24 -0.77 31.70
C PHE A 42 -34.98 -1.33 32.37
N GLY A 43 -34.85 -1.26 33.70
CA GLY A 43 -33.62 -1.66 34.41
C GLY A 43 -33.14 -3.06 34.04
N LYS A 44 -34.01 -4.07 34.18
CA LYS A 44 -33.67 -5.47 33.90
C LYS A 44 -33.38 -5.74 32.40
N PRO A 45 -34.18 -5.25 31.44
CA PRO A 45 -33.84 -5.33 30.01
C PRO A 45 -32.47 -4.72 29.65
N LEU A 46 -32.11 -3.56 30.23
CA LEU A 46 -30.83 -2.92 29.99
C LEU A 46 -29.67 -3.70 30.61
N GLU A 47 -29.81 -4.16 31.85
CA GLU A 47 -28.82 -5.04 32.51
C GLU A 47 -28.57 -6.33 31.72
N ASN A 48 -29.62 -6.94 31.16
CA ASN A 48 -29.50 -8.10 30.28
C ASN A 48 -28.72 -7.76 29.00
N THR A 49 -28.96 -6.58 28.40
CA THR A 49 -28.24 -6.10 27.22
C THR A 49 -26.75 -5.92 27.52
N VAL A 50 -26.42 -5.31 28.65
CA VAL A 50 -25.04 -5.16 29.12
C VAL A 50 -24.40 -6.52 29.37
N SER A 51 -25.10 -7.42 30.06
CA SER A 51 -24.59 -8.74 30.41
C SER A 51 -24.33 -9.62 29.19
N ASN A 52 -25.22 -9.58 28.17
CA ASN A 52 -25.07 -10.32 26.93
C ASN A 52 -23.91 -9.82 26.05
N ASN A 53 -23.54 -8.55 26.20
CA ASN A 53 -22.41 -7.93 25.49
C ASN A 53 -21.10 -7.95 26.29
N LYS A 54 -21.11 -8.48 27.52
CA LYS A 54 -19.90 -8.60 28.34
C LYS A 54 -18.94 -9.59 27.68
N GLY A 55 -17.70 -9.17 27.44
CA GLY A 55 -16.67 -10.02 26.85
C GLY A 55 -16.47 -11.32 27.64
N HIS A 56 -16.44 -12.45 26.93
CA HIS A 56 -16.06 -13.72 27.54
C HIS A 56 -14.54 -13.77 27.71
N LYS A 57 -14.07 -14.25 28.87
CA LYS A 57 -12.62 -14.45 29.15
C LYS A 57 -11.90 -15.31 28.10
N SER A 58 -12.63 -16.19 27.41
CA SER A 58 -12.09 -16.97 26.29
C SER A 58 -11.68 -16.09 25.12
N ASP A 59 -12.41 -15.01 24.87
CA ASP A 59 -12.27 -14.15 23.71
C ASP A 59 -11.09 -13.21 23.91
N ASP A 60 -10.91 -12.70 25.13
CA ASP A 60 -9.72 -11.93 25.52
C ASP A 60 -8.46 -12.76 25.33
N ARG A 61 -8.48 -14.04 25.74
CA ARG A 61 -7.36 -14.97 25.51
C ARG A 61 -7.14 -15.25 24.02
N ARG A 62 -8.20 -15.35 23.20
CA ARG A 62 -8.08 -15.49 21.74
C ARG A 62 -7.44 -14.25 21.12
N ARG A 63 -7.88 -13.05 21.51
CA ARG A 63 -7.31 -11.77 21.07
C ARG A 63 -5.83 -11.63 21.45
N GLU A 64 -5.47 -11.99 22.69
CA GLU A 64 -4.08 -11.95 23.15
C GLU A 64 -3.19 -12.92 22.35
N ASN A 65 -3.67 -14.12 22.07
CA ASN A 65 -2.95 -15.09 21.24
C ASN A 65 -2.79 -14.61 19.79
N LEU A 66 -3.83 -13.98 19.22
CA LEU A 66 -3.80 -13.38 17.90
C LEU A 66 -2.81 -12.21 17.85
N LEU A 67 -2.81 -11.35 18.86
CA LEU A 67 -1.84 -10.25 18.98
C LEU A 67 -0.41 -10.78 19.01
N LYS A 68 -0.10 -11.79 19.85
CA LYS A 68 1.22 -12.43 19.90
C LYS A 68 1.61 -13.04 18.56
N HIS A 69 0.67 -13.67 17.86
CA HIS A 69 0.90 -14.20 16.53
C HIS A 69 1.27 -13.10 15.52
N LEU A 70 0.49 -12.01 15.46
CA LEU A 70 0.72 -10.90 14.55
C LEU A 70 1.99 -10.10 14.90
N GLN A 71 2.33 -9.98 16.18
CA GLN A 71 3.61 -9.42 16.62
C GLN A 71 4.78 -10.24 16.06
N LYS A 72 4.72 -11.57 16.17
CA LYS A 72 5.77 -12.46 15.66
C LYS A 72 5.79 -12.54 14.13
N SER A 73 4.64 -12.51 13.47
CA SER A 73 4.53 -12.81 12.04
C SER A 73 4.57 -11.55 11.16
N VAL A 74 4.07 -10.42 11.66
CA VAL A 74 4.00 -9.12 10.97
C VAL A 74 4.99 -8.13 11.56
N ALA A 75 4.83 -7.75 12.84
CA ALA A 75 5.61 -6.67 13.44
C ALA A 75 7.11 -6.96 13.42
N SER A 76 7.54 -8.18 13.74
CA SER A 76 8.96 -8.60 13.72
C SER A 76 9.70 -8.38 12.39
N LYS A 77 8.98 -8.13 11.29
CA LYS A 77 9.56 -7.85 9.96
C LYS A 77 9.92 -6.37 9.75
N PHE A 78 9.63 -5.52 10.72
CA PHE A 78 9.90 -4.08 10.70
C PHE A 78 10.74 -3.69 11.91
N SER A 79 11.83 -2.96 11.67
CA SER A 79 12.73 -2.45 12.71
C SER A 79 12.01 -1.45 13.62
N ASN A 80 12.31 -1.49 14.92
CA ASN A 80 11.74 -0.60 15.94
C ASN A 80 10.21 -0.52 15.87
N SER A 81 9.55 -1.65 15.61
CA SER A 81 8.10 -1.68 15.47
C SER A 81 7.39 -2.18 16.72
N LYS A 82 6.20 -1.63 16.97
CA LYS A 82 5.33 -2.04 18.08
C LYS A 82 3.90 -2.18 17.59
N LEU A 83 3.32 -3.36 17.78
CA LEU A 83 1.91 -3.61 17.48
C LEU A 83 1.11 -3.52 18.79
N THR A 84 0.19 -2.56 18.86
CA THR A 84 -0.61 -2.25 20.05
C THR A 84 -2.09 -2.27 19.70
N PRO A 85 -2.94 -2.97 20.47
CA PRO A 85 -4.38 -2.91 20.25
C PRO A 85 -4.96 -1.55 20.66
N PHE A 86 -6.06 -1.16 20.04
CA PHE A 86 -6.80 0.06 20.37
C PHE A 86 -8.30 -0.11 20.10
N GLY A 87 -9.06 0.97 20.23
CA GLY A 87 -10.47 1.01 19.86
C GLY A 87 -11.39 0.42 20.92
N SER A 88 -12.58 0.01 20.48
CA SER A 88 -13.66 -0.40 21.38
C SER A 88 -13.28 -1.60 22.26
N ALA A 89 -12.45 -2.52 21.75
CA ALA A 89 -12.03 -3.71 22.48
C ALA A 89 -11.15 -3.40 23.70
N GLU A 90 -10.36 -2.32 23.64
CA GLU A 90 -9.43 -1.92 24.70
C GLU A 90 -10.01 -0.83 25.62
N SER A 91 -11.05 -0.11 25.18
CA SER A 91 -11.72 0.91 26.01
C SER A 91 -12.72 0.36 27.03
N ASP A 92 -12.96 -0.96 27.05
CA ASP A 92 -14.04 -1.64 27.81
C ASP A 92 -15.46 -1.19 27.41
N LEU A 93 -15.62 -0.57 26.23
CA LEU A 93 -16.90 -0.09 25.70
C LEU A 93 -17.38 -0.89 24.47
N ALA A 94 -16.79 -2.06 24.19
CA ALA A 94 -17.12 -2.88 23.03
C ALA A 94 -18.48 -3.59 23.15
N LEU A 95 -19.15 -3.74 22.01
CA LEU A 95 -20.19 -4.75 21.83
C LEU A 95 -19.56 -6.11 21.53
N LYS A 96 -20.32 -7.19 21.72
CA LYS A 96 -19.89 -8.52 21.27
C LYS A 96 -19.71 -8.52 19.75
N GLY A 97 -18.67 -9.20 19.26
CA GLY A 97 -18.33 -9.24 17.83
C GLY A 97 -17.67 -7.96 17.30
N ALA A 98 -17.27 -7.02 18.17
CA ALA A 98 -16.52 -5.85 17.73
C ALA A 98 -15.18 -6.23 17.10
N ASP A 99 -14.82 -5.49 16.05
CA ASP A 99 -13.56 -5.61 15.32
C ASP A 99 -12.35 -5.46 16.26
N PHE A 100 -11.25 -6.14 15.92
CA PHE A 100 -10.00 -6.06 16.65
C PHE A 100 -9.06 -5.06 15.98
N ASP A 101 -9.08 -3.82 16.46
CA ASP A 101 -8.27 -2.73 15.94
C ASP A 101 -6.84 -2.76 16.48
N LEU A 102 -5.86 -2.70 15.58
CA LEU A 102 -4.43 -2.77 15.90
C LEU A 102 -3.67 -1.62 15.23
N CYS A 103 -2.78 -0.98 15.99
CA CYS A 103 -1.89 0.06 15.51
C CYS A 103 -0.46 -0.47 15.46
N LEU A 104 0.13 -0.50 14.27
CA LEU A 104 1.54 -0.82 14.07
C LEU A 104 2.34 0.47 14.01
N GLN A 105 3.09 0.74 15.07
CA GLN A 105 3.99 1.87 15.19
C GLN A 105 5.34 1.53 14.54
N ILE A 106 5.82 2.37 13.62
CA ILE A 106 7.10 2.21 12.90
C ILE A 106 7.69 3.60 12.62
N GLN A 107 9.01 3.75 12.82
CA GLN A 107 9.75 4.98 12.48
C GLN A 107 9.89 5.16 10.95
N GLU A 108 9.70 6.40 10.47
CA GLU A 108 9.97 6.85 9.08
C GLU A 108 9.44 5.93 7.96
N ALA A 109 8.14 5.71 7.97
CA ALA A 109 7.49 4.67 7.19
C ALA A 109 6.63 5.25 6.06
N ASN A 110 6.85 4.84 4.81
CA ASN A 110 5.85 5.02 3.75
C ASN A 110 4.66 4.08 4.03
N GLN A 111 3.67 4.61 4.77
CA GLN A 111 2.50 3.86 5.26
C GLN A 111 1.81 3.04 4.15
N LYS A 112 1.60 3.64 2.96
CA LYS A 112 0.92 2.97 1.84
C LYS A 112 1.70 1.74 1.33
N LYS A 113 3.04 1.84 1.22
CA LYS A 113 3.88 0.70 0.80
C LYS A 113 3.88 -0.40 1.87
N ILE A 114 3.90 -0.02 3.14
CA ILE A 114 3.88 -0.96 4.27
C ILE A 114 2.56 -1.71 4.34
N ILE A 115 1.42 -1.02 4.26
CA ILE A 115 0.09 -1.65 4.23
C ILE A 115 -0.01 -2.68 3.09
N LYS A 116 0.48 -2.35 1.89
CA LYS A 116 0.51 -3.30 0.76
C LYS A 116 1.39 -4.52 1.06
N ARG A 117 2.54 -4.32 1.69
CA ARG A 117 3.45 -5.40 2.13
C ARG A 117 2.79 -6.28 3.17
N ILE A 118 2.16 -5.70 4.19
CA ILE A 118 1.42 -6.42 5.24
C ILE A 118 0.28 -7.23 4.61
N GLY A 119 -0.52 -6.65 3.72
CA GLY A 119 -1.57 -7.39 3.01
C GLY A 119 -1.04 -8.60 2.23
N GLY A 120 0.15 -8.47 1.61
CA GLY A 120 0.84 -9.61 0.98
C GLY A 120 1.26 -10.69 1.99
N MET A 121 1.77 -10.30 3.15
CA MET A 121 2.17 -11.22 4.23
C MET A 121 0.96 -11.95 4.82
N LEU A 122 -0.13 -11.24 5.11
CA LEU A 122 -1.37 -11.79 5.65
C LEU A 122 -2.00 -12.80 4.68
N ARG A 123 -2.04 -12.49 3.38
CA ARG A 123 -2.45 -13.45 2.34
C ARG A 123 -1.55 -14.69 2.32
N GLY A 124 -0.24 -14.51 2.46
CA GLY A 124 0.73 -15.62 2.56
C GLY A 124 0.54 -16.49 3.80
N GLN A 125 0.08 -15.93 4.91
CA GLN A 125 -0.29 -16.66 6.13
C GLN A 125 -1.68 -17.30 6.04
N GLY A 126 -2.41 -17.02 4.96
CA GLY A 126 -3.75 -17.49 4.68
C GLY A 126 -4.82 -16.83 5.53
N MET A 127 -4.64 -15.58 5.96
CA MET A 127 -5.76 -14.78 6.47
C MET A 127 -6.82 -14.60 5.38
N GLU A 128 -8.07 -14.45 5.80
CA GLU A 128 -9.22 -14.36 4.90
C GLU A 128 -9.63 -12.91 4.66
N SER A 129 -10.36 -12.66 3.57
CA SER A 129 -10.90 -11.33 3.21
C SER A 129 -9.90 -10.17 3.32
N VAL A 130 -8.61 -10.39 2.97
CA VAL A 130 -7.55 -9.39 3.14
C VAL A 130 -7.73 -8.23 2.14
N GLN A 131 -8.13 -7.07 2.65
CA GLN A 131 -8.35 -5.84 1.89
C GLN A 131 -7.38 -4.74 2.34
N THR A 132 -6.67 -4.12 1.40
CA THR A 132 -5.75 -3.00 1.70
C THR A 132 -6.35 -1.68 1.25
N LEU A 133 -6.74 -0.83 2.20
CA LEU A 133 -7.39 0.46 1.97
C LEU A 133 -6.36 1.59 2.11
N THR A 134 -5.66 1.91 1.02
CA THR A 134 -4.58 2.93 1.02
C THR A 134 -5.01 4.33 0.59
N GLY A 135 -6.30 4.50 0.26
CA GLY A 135 -6.85 5.77 -0.24
C GLY A 135 -7.35 6.72 0.86
N ALA A 136 -7.61 6.22 2.07
CA ALA A 136 -8.12 7.00 3.19
C ALA A 136 -7.03 7.85 3.88
N LYS A 137 -7.46 8.82 4.72
CA LYS A 137 -6.57 9.64 5.58
C LYS A 137 -5.64 8.74 6.41
N VAL A 138 -6.18 7.68 7.00
CA VAL A 138 -5.44 6.64 7.71
C VAL A 138 -5.48 5.35 6.87
N PRO A 139 -4.36 4.94 6.24
CA PRO A 139 -4.29 3.68 5.52
C PRO A 139 -4.43 2.48 6.46
N ILE A 140 -5.33 1.54 6.11
CA ILE A 140 -5.60 0.34 6.91
C ILE A 140 -5.57 -0.93 6.07
N VAL A 141 -5.29 -2.06 6.70
CA VAL A 141 -5.53 -3.40 6.14
C VAL A 141 -6.54 -4.12 7.00
N LYS A 142 -7.67 -4.49 6.36
CA LYS A 142 -8.74 -5.28 6.97
C LYS A 142 -8.57 -6.75 6.60
N PHE A 143 -8.79 -7.67 7.52
CA PHE A 143 -8.77 -9.10 7.26
C PHE A 143 -9.53 -9.88 8.33
N VAL A 144 -9.81 -11.15 8.05
CA VAL A 144 -10.39 -12.08 9.03
C VAL A 144 -9.33 -13.10 9.41
N ASP A 145 -9.11 -13.28 10.72
CA ASP A 145 -8.32 -14.41 11.21
C ASP A 145 -9.21 -15.66 11.29
N PRO A 146 -9.02 -16.66 10.40
CA PRO A 146 -9.91 -17.83 10.35
C PRO A 146 -9.81 -18.73 11.59
N ARG A 147 -8.80 -18.53 12.46
CA ARG A 147 -8.68 -19.32 13.70
C ARG A 147 -9.55 -18.76 14.82
N SER A 148 -9.55 -17.43 14.96
CA SER A 148 -10.32 -16.77 16.01
C SER A 148 -11.72 -16.37 15.56
N GLY A 149 -11.95 -16.17 14.26
CA GLY A 149 -13.20 -15.61 13.72
C GLY A 149 -13.20 -14.08 13.67
N PHE A 150 -12.22 -13.42 14.28
CA PHE A 150 -12.23 -11.97 14.42
C PHE A 150 -11.92 -11.25 13.09
N ASN A 151 -12.71 -10.20 12.83
CA ASN A 151 -12.35 -9.12 11.93
C ASN A 151 -11.23 -8.30 12.57
N VAL A 152 -10.17 -8.01 11.82
CA VAL A 152 -8.97 -7.32 12.30
C VAL A 152 -8.61 -6.20 11.35
N ASP A 153 -8.42 -5.01 11.91
CA ASP A 153 -8.00 -3.81 11.20
C ASP A 153 -6.61 -3.39 11.70
N ILE A 154 -5.60 -3.39 10.82
CA ILE A 154 -4.27 -2.88 11.15
C ILE A 154 -4.05 -1.52 10.47
N SER A 155 -3.84 -0.49 11.30
CA SER A 155 -3.42 0.85 10.89
C SER A 155 -1.92 1.08 11.16
N ILE A 156 -1.30 2.04 10.47
CA ILE A 156 0.11 2.40 10.69
C ILE A 156 0.17 3.76 11.37
N ASN A 157 0.91 3.87 12.48
CA ASN A 157 1.16 5.11 13.21
C ASN A 157 -0.11 5.92 13.56
N ASN A 158 -1.25 5.26 13.76
CA ASN A 158 -2.46 5.90 14.29
C ASN A 158 -2.30 6.11 15.81
N ILE A 159 -1.42 7.03 16.19
CA ILE A 159 -1.01 7.27 17.58
C ILE A 159 -2.14 7.92 18.37
N LEU A 160 -2.85 8.89 17.78
CA LEU A 160 -3.97 9.57 18.43
C LEU A 160 -5.09 8.58 18.82
N ALA A 161 -5.38 7.59 17.98
CA ALA A 161 -6.38 6.57 18.33
C ALA A 161 -6.00 5.75 19.58
N LEU A 162 -4.70 5.55 19.86
CA LEU A 162 -4.24 4.90 21.10
C LEU A 162 -4.53 5.78 22.32
N HIS A 163 -4.29 7.09 22.20
CA HIS A 163 -4.61 8.04 23.27
C HIS A 163 -6.12 8.15 23.47
N ASN A 164 -6.92 8.29 22.40
CA ASN A 164 -8.38 8.31 22.48
C ASN A 164 -8.93 7.06 23.17
N THR A 165 -8.35 5.90 22.86
CA THR A 165 -8.70 4.64 23.53
C THR A 165 -8.37 4.67 25.02
N ARG A 166 -7.18 5.17 25.40
CA ARG A 166 -6.79 5.34 26.80
C ARG A 166 -7.71 6.31 27.55
N LEU A 167 -8.08 7.42 26.93
CA LEU A 167 -9.00 8.39 27.51
C LEU A 167 -10.37 7.75 27.81
N LEU A 168 -10.96 7.07 26.82
CA LEU A 168 -12.23 6.36 27.01
C LEU A 168 -12.12 5.24 28.07
N ALA A 169 -11.01 4.49 28.08
CA ALA A 169 -10.76 3.47 29.09
C ALA A 169 -10.67 4.05 30.50
N ASN A 170 -10.07 5.24 30.66
CA ASN A 170 -9.99 5.91 31.95
C ASN A 170 -11.37 6.42 32.41
N TYR A 171 -12.17 7.00 31.50
CA TYR A 171 -13.57 7.31 31.81
C TYR A 171 -14.37 6.07 32.25
N ALA A 172 -14.23 4.95 31.54
CA ALA A 172 -14.93 3.70 31.86
C ALA A 172 -14.58 3.13 33.25
N LYS A 173 -13.39 3.45 33.79
CA LYS A 173 -12.96 3.03 35.14
C LYS A 173 -13.55 3.89 36.26
N LEU A 174 -13.97 5.13 35.98
CA LEU A 174 -14.46 6.05 37.01
C LEU A 174 -15.80 5.61 37.60
N ASP A 175 -16.74 5.19 36.74
CA ASP A 175 -18.08 4.76 37.14
C ASP A 175 -18.59 3.65 36.20
N LYS A 176 -19.19 2.60 36.78
CA LYS A 176 -19.73 1.46 36.00
C LYS A 176 -20.81 1.89 34.99
N ARG A 177 -21.56 2.95 35.30
CA ARG A 177 -22.64 3.49 34.46
C ARG A 177 -22.12 4.00 33.12
N VAL A 178 -20.85 4.39 33.04
CA VAL A 178 -20.19 4.77 31.77
C VAL A 178 -20.22 3.61 30.79
N ARG A 179 -19.75 2.44 31.21
CA ARG A 179 -19.76 1.24 30.37
C ARG A 179 -21.18 0.77 30.07
N GLU A 180 -22.03 0.72 31.10
CA GLU A 180 -23.41 0.25 30.97
C GLU A 180 -24.21 1.09 29.95
N LEU A 181 -24.12 2.42 30.05
CA LEU A 181 -24.79 3.34 29.14
C LEU A 181 -24.19 3.27 27.73
N ALA A 182 -22.86 3.24 27.60
CA ALA A 182 -22.19 3.13 26.31
C ALA A 182 -22.59 1.86 25.55
N ILE A 183 -22.69 0.72 26.23
CA ILE A 183 -23.16 -0.54 25.61
C ILE A 183 -24.61 -0.41 25.15
N CYS A 184 -25.51 0.14 25.98
CA CYS A 184 -26.92 0.28 25.62
C CYS A 184 -27.11 1.20 24.40
N VAL A 185 -26.46 2.35 24.40
CA VAL A 185 -26.51 3.31 23.27
C VAL A 185 -25.89 2.70 22.01
N LYS A 186 -24.73 2.07 22.09
CA LYS A 186 -24.10 1.44 20.93
C LYS A 186 -24.92 0.29 20.37
N TYR A 187 -25.51 -0.53 21.24
CA TYR A 187 -26.39 -1.62 20.84
C TYR A 187 -27.61 -1.07 20.09
N TRP A 188 -28.29 -0.08 20.65
CA TRP A 188 -29.39 0.62 19.97
C TRP A 188 -28.95 1.20 18.61
N ALA A 189 -27.85 1.96 18.57
CA ALA A 189 -27.37 2.61 17.35
C ALA A 189 -26.98 1.61 16.25
N LEU A 190 -26.43 0.45 16.63
CA LEU A 190 -26.12 -0.64 15.70
C LEU A 190 -27.40 -1.24 15.10
N HIS A 191 -28.38 -1.60 15.93
CA HIS A 191 -29.63 -2.20 15.45
C HIS A 191 -30.51 -1.24 14.65
N ARG A 192 -30.43 0.07 14.94
CA ARG A 192 -31.13 1.13 14.21
C ARG A 192 -30.38 1.64 12.97
N ASP A 193 -29.26 1.02 12.61
CA ASP A 193 -28.48 1.35 11.41
C ASP A 193 -27.96 2.80 11.38
N ILE A 194 -27.63 3.35 12.54
CA ILE A 194 -27.09 4.72 12.73
C ILE A 194 -25.67 4.73 13.32
N SER A 195 -24.99 3.58 13.28
CA SER A 195 -23.59 3.40 13.68
C SER A 195 -22.75 2.86 12.51
N ASP A 196 -22.76 3.58 11.37
CA ASP A 196 -22.12 3.20 10.11
C ASP A 196 -21.48 4.42 9.40
N ALA A 197 -20.27 4.78 9.84
CA ALA A 197 -19.53 5.90 9.27
C ALA A 197 -19.30 5.81 7.74
N PRO A 198 -18.90 4.66 7.16
CA PRO A 198 -18.81 4.50 5.70
C PRO A 198 -20.10 4.85 4.94
N ASN A 199 -21.27 4.55 5.51
CA ASN A 199 -22.57 4.81 4.90
C ASN A 199 -23.19 6.15 5.31
N GLY A 200 -22.45 7.00 6.03
CA GLY A 200 -22.82 8.37 6.27
C GLY A 200 -23.59 8.62 7.56
N THR A 201 -23.38 7.80 8.59
CA THR A 201 -23.91 8.02 9.96
C THR A 201 -22.74 8.12 10.95
N PHE A 202 -23.01 8.20 12.25
CA PHE A 202 -21.94 8.29 13.25
C PHE A 202 -21.10 7.01 13.33
N SER A 203 -19.83 7.17 13.70
CA SER A 203 -18.99 6.03 14.07
C SER A 203 -19.33 5.55 15.48
N SER A 204 -18.97 4.30 15.79
CA SER A 204 -19.06 3.81 17.17
C SER A 204 -18.27 4.67 18.17
N TYR A 205 -17.20 5.33 17.72
CA TYR A 205 -16.40 6.22 18.57
C TYR A 205 -17.16 7.52 18.88
N ALA A 206 -17.82 8.13 17.88
CA ALA A 206 -18.65 9.31 18.07
C ALA A 206 -19.78 9.06 19.08
N TRP A 207 -20.45 7.90 18.99
CA TRP A 207 -21.45 7.49 19.99
C TRP A 207 -20.87 7.36 21.41
N SER A 208 -19.65 6.83 21.55
CA SER A 208 -18.97 6.80 22.86
C SER A 208 -18.65 8.21 23.38
N VAL A 209 -18.20 9.13 22.52
CA VAL A 209 -17.94 10.53 22.90
C VAL A 209 -19.23 11.23 23.36
N LEU A 210 -20.35 11.01 22.67
CA LEU A 210 -21.67 11.52 23.11
C LEU A 210 -22.06 11.00 24.49
N VAL A 211 -21.85 9.70 24.75
CA VAL A 211 -22.14 9.12 26.07
C VAL A 211 -21.27 9.74 27.16
N ILE A 212 -19.96 9.93 26.91
CA ILE A 212 -19.07 10.59 27.86
C ILE A 212 -19.51 12.03 28.10
N ASN A 213 -19.80 12.79 27.04
CA ASN A 213 -20.27 14.17 27.15
C ASN A 213 -21.53 14.25 28.02
N HIS A 214 -22.53 13.41 27.74
CA HIS A 214 -23.77 13.36 28.51
C HIS A 214 -23.52 13.09 29.99
N LEU A 215 -22.65 12.13 30.32
CA LEU A 215 -22.32 11.81 31.70
C LEU A 215 -21.51 12.91 32.41
N ILE A 216 -20.72 13.71 31.67
CA ILE A 216 -20.08 14.92 32.20
C ILE A 216 -21.14 15.99 32.51
N GLN A 217 -22.08 16.25 31.58
CA GLN A 217 -23.17 17.22 31.78
C GLN A 217 -24.08 16.84 32.96
N GLU A 218 -24.37 15.55 33.11
CA GLU A 218 -25.14 14.98 34.21
C GLU A 218 -24.36 14.94 35.54
N LYS A 219 -23.08 15.34 35.54
CA LYS A 219 -22.19 15.30 36.71
C LYS A 219 -22.08 13.89 37.30
N VAL A 220 -22.04 12.87 36.45
CA VAL A 220 -21.74 11.49 36.84
C VAL A 220 -20.23 11.27 36.87
N ILE A 221 -19.51 11.89 35.92
CA ILE A 221 -18.06 11.83 35.80
C ILE A 221 -17.49 13.24 35.58
N PRO A 222 -16.26 13.53 36.03
CA PRO A 222 -15.58 14.80 35.78
C PRO A 222 -15.03 14.86 34.35
N ASN A 223 -14.62 16.05 33.89
CA ASN A 223 -13.82 16.18 32.68
C ASN A 223 -12.34 15.79 32.96
N LEU A 224 -11.88 14.67 32.41
CA LEU A 224 -10.51 14.18 32.60
C LEU A 224 -9.44 15.01 31.86
N GLN A 225 -9.82 15.92 30.98
CA GLN A 225 -8.89 16.80 30.26
C GLN A 225 -8.81 18.20 30.87
N SER A 226 -9.46 18.39 32.02
CA SER A 226 -9.35 19.59 32.84
C SER A 226 -8.05 19.59 33.66
N GLY A 227 -7.47 20.77 33.86
CA GLY A 227 -6.23 20.95 34.62
C GLY A 227 -5.24 21.93 33.96
N GLU A 228 -4.25 22.36 34.74
CA GLU A 228 -3.15 23.24 34.30
C GLU A 228 -2.00 22.44 33.67
N ASP A 229 -1.76 21.22 34.13
CA ASP A 229 -0.68 20.36 33.62
C ASP A 229 -1.01 19.84 32.23
N ARG A 230 -0.23 20.28 31.23
CA ARG A 230 -0.40 19.88 29.82
C ARG A 230 0.65 18.87 29.38
N THR A 231 0.19 17.74 28.83
CA THR A 231 1.05 16.74 28.19
C THR A 231 0.98 16.90 26.67
N ILE A 232 2.01 17.50 26.08
CA ILE A 232 2.07 17.75 24.63
C ILE A 232 2.96 16.70 23.96
N ILE A 233 2.50 16.13 22.85
CA ILE A 233 3.29 15.25 21.98
C ILE A 233 3.32 15.77 20.55
N GLU A 234 4.43 15.55 19.85
CA GLU A 234 4.56 15.87 18.43
C GLU A 234 4.30 14.61 17.58
N ILE A 235 3.29 14.68 16.69
CA ILE A 235 3.00 13.64 15.70
C ILE A 235 2.97 14.30 14.33
N GLU A 236 3.80 13.82 13.39
CA GLU A 236 3.86 14.32 12.01
C GLU A 236 4.03 15.85 11.90
N LYS A 237 4.86 16.44 12.77
CA LYS A 237 5.11 17.90 12.87
C LYS A 237 3.91 18.73 13.33
N ARG A 238 2.96 18.10 14.00
CA ARG A 238 1.85 18.77 14.68
C ARG A 238 1.90 18.40 16.15
N GLU A 239 1.71 19.40 16.99
CA GLU A 239 1.61 19.22 18.43
C GLU A 239 0.16 18.89 18.81
N TYR A 240 -0.01 17.89 19.65
CA TYR A 240 -1.30 17.49 20.20
C TYR A 240 -1.20 17.47 21.73
N ASP A 241 -2.17 18.11 22.38
CA ASP A 241 -2.35 18.03 23.83
C ASP A 241 -3.13 16.75 24.17
N ILE A 242 -2.42 15.75 24.69
CA ILE A 242 -2.95 14.43 25.07
C ILE A 242 -3.19 14.30 26.58
N THR A 243 -3.42 15.42 27.27
CA THR A 243 -3.62 15.44 28.73
C THR A 243 -4.77 14.54 29.15
N ILE A 244 -4.52 13.70 30.16
CA ILE A 244 -5.51 12.88 30.85
C ILE A 244 -5.17 12.94 32.34
N ASN A 245 -6.02 13.59 33.13
CA ASN A 245 -5.90 13.69 34.58
C ASN A 245 -6.48 12.43 35.24
N GLU A 246 -5.62 11.46 35.51
CA GLU A 246 -6.01 10.17 36.11
C GLU A 246 -6.32 10.25 37.63
N GLU A 247 -6.11 11.42 38.26
CA GLU A 247 -6.34 11.62 39.70
C GLU A 247 -7.79 12.03 40.02
N LEU A 248 -8.54 12.48 39.02
CA LEU A 248 -9.94 12.86 39.20
C LEU A 248 -10.81 11.63 39.48
N SER A 249 -11.82 11.81 40.33
CA SER A 249 -12.75 10.74 40.73
C SER A 249 -14.18 11.07 40.33
N ALA A 250 -15.00 10.04 40.14
CA ALA A 250 -16.42 10.19 39.83
C ALA A 250 -17.17 10.93 40.95
N ASP A 251 -18.13 11.76 40.57
CA ASP A 251 -19.01 12.41 41.52
C ASP A 251 -20.06 11.40 42.01
N LYS A 252 -19.98 11.07 43.31
CA LYS A 252 -20.91 10.13 43.97
C LYS A 252 -22.24 10.80 44.34
N SER A 253 -22.42 12.09 44.10
CA SER A 253 -23.66 12.81 44.38
C SER A 253 -24.79 12.41 43.43
N ASN A 254 -24.48 12.11 42.16
CA ASN A 254 -25.47 11.72 41.18
C ASN A 254 -25.96 10.27 41.41
N GLN A 255 -27.24 10.12 41.74
CA GLN A 255 -27.91 8.84 42.00
C GLN A 255 -28.83 8.38 40.86
N LYS A 256 -28.77 9.00 39.67
CA LYS A 256 -29.57 8.58 38.52
C LYS A 256 -29.20 7.15 38.13
N SER A 257 -30.24 6.33 37.95
CA SER A 257 -30.17 4.95 37.47
C SER A 257 -29.86 4.89 35.98
N LEU A 258 -29.45 3.70 35.50
CA LEU A 258 -29.14 3.49 34.09
C LEU A 258 -30.31 3.84 33.14
N PRO A 259 -31.58 3.44 33.42
CA PRO A 259 -32.71 3.87 32.61
C PRO A 259 -32.94 5.39 32.57
N GLU A 260 -32.79 6.07 33.70
CA GLU A 260 -32.94 7.53 33.78
C GLU A 260 -31.87 8.24 32.93
N LEU A 261 -30.62 7.77 33.01
CA LEU A 261 -29.52 8.30 32.21
C LEU A 261 -29.69 8.02 30.72
N LEU A 262 -30.24 6.86 30.36
CA LEU A 262 -30.51 6.50 28.96
C LEU A 262 -31.66 7.35 28.38
N TYR A 263 -32.73 7.55 29.15
CA TYR A 263 -33.82 8.43 28.74
C TYR A 263 -33.33 9.88 28.57
N SER A 264 -32.60 10.41 29.57
CA SER A 264 -32.06 11.77 29.46
C SER A 264 -31.04 11.91 28.33
N PHE A 265 -30.27 10.85 28.01
CA PHE A 265 -29.39 10.83 26.84
C PHE A 265 -30.17 11.04 25.54
N PHE A 266 -31.23 10.26 25.32
CA PHE A 266 -32.05 10.40 24.11
C PHE A 266 -32.71 11.76 24.05
N MET A 267 -33.31 12.22 25.15
CA MET A 267 -34.00 13.50 25.19
C MET A 267 -33.04 14.66 24.94
N ASN A 268 -31.90 14.70 25.64
CA ASN A 268 -30.92 15.79 25.53
C ASN A 268 -30.38 15.92 24.11
N TYR A 269 -30.09 14.81 23.43
CA TYR A 269 -29.57 14.86 22.05
C TYR A 269 -30.64 15.02 20.98
N ALA A 270 -31.88 14.58 21.25
CA ALA A 270 -33.04 14.83 20.39
C ALA A 270 -33.43 16.31 20.35
N THR A 271 -33.25 17.03 21.46
CA THR A 271 -33.54 18.47 21.58
C THR A 271 -32.27 19.33 21.68
N TYR A 272 -31.10 18.78 21.36
CA TYR A 272 -29.86 19.53 21.40
C TYR A 272 -29.87 20.61 20.31
N ASP A 273 -29.35 21.78 20.68
CA ASP A 273 -29.22 22.91 19.77
C ASP A 273 -27.99 22.74 18.88
N TRP A 274 -28.12 21.88 17.88
CA TRP A 274 -27.08 21.62 16.88
C TRP A 274 -26.80 22.84 15.99
N ASN A 275 -27.68 23.85 15.98
CA ASN A 275 -27.48 25.02 15.13
C ASN A 275 -26.42 25.96 15.69
N ASP A 276 -26.34 26.11 17.02
CA ASP A 276 -25.42 27.08 17.64
C ASP A 276 -24.32 26.44 18.48
N LYS A 277 -24.47 25.16 18.85
CA LYS A 277 -23.58 24.48 19.80
C LYS A 277 -22.86 23.26 19.20
N ILE A 278 -21.63 23.08 19.65
CA ILE A 278 -20.75 21.97 19.30
C ILE A 278 -20.44 21.16 20.56
N ILE A 279 -20.46 19.85 20.42
CA ILE A 279 -20.15 18.95 21.53
C ILE A 279 -18.64 18.83 21.70
N SER A 280 -18.14 19.08 22.92
CA SER A 280 -16.73 18.91 23.27
C SER A 280 -16.57 18.32 24.66
N ILE A 281 -16.06 17.09 24.72
CA ILE A 281 -15.65 16.49 26.01
C ILE A 281 -14.35 17.09 26.54
N ARG A 282 -13.52 17.68 25.66
CA ARG A 282 -12.26 18.32 26.04
C ARG A 282 -12.54 19.58 26.84
N ASN A 283 -13.47 20.41 26.38
CA ASN A 283 -13.93 21.59 27.11
C ASN A 283 -14.77 21.18 28.33
N GLY A 284 -15.49 20.06 28.23
CA GLY A 284 -16.39 19.56 29.28
C GLY A 284 -17.76 20.23 29.24
N GLU A 285 -17.95 21.22 28.38
CA GLU A 285 -19.19 21.91 28.07
C GLU A 285 -19.28 22.15 26.55
N SER A 286 -20.46 22.56 26.09
CA SER A 286 -20.66 22.87 24.66
C SER A 286 -19.87 24.12 24.26
N ILE A 287 -19.28 24.08 23.07
CA ILE A 287 -18.55 25.21 22.48
C ILE A 287 -19.48 25.92 21.50
N SER A 288 -19.45 27.26 21.46
CA SER A 288 -20.19 28.01 20.44
C SER A 288 -19.56 27.87 19.05
N ARG A 289 -20.37 27.88 18.00
CA ARG A 289 -19.84 27.82 16.62
C ARG A 289 -18.93 28.98 16.28
N ASP A 290 -19.25 30.18 16.75
CA ASP A 290 -18.45 31.39 16.52
C ASP A 290 -17.05 31.27 17.14
N GLU A 291 -16.96 30.73 18.36
CA GLU A 291 -15.67 30.50 19.04
C GLU A 291 -14.85 29.43 18.30
N LYS A 292 -15.51 28.36 17.82
CA LYS A 292 -14.82 27.24 17.17
C LYS A 292 -14.45 27.51 15.71
N GLY A 293 -15.22 28.36 15.03
CA GLY A 293 -15.13 28.57 13.58
C GLY A 293 -15.73 27.43 12.74
N TRP A 294 -16.53 26.54 13.34
CA TRP A 294 -17.26 25.49 12.63
C TRP A 294 -18.71 25.94 12.43
N MET A 295 -18.97 26.64 11.33
CA MET A 295 -20.31 27.12 11.01
C MET A 295 -21.19 26.00 10.47
N ASN A 296 -22.50 26.10 10.67
CA ASN A 296 -23.47 25.18 10.08
C ASN A 296 -23.63 25.53 8.58
N GLU A 297 -22.81 24.93 7.72
CA GLU A 297 -22.71 25.35 6.33
C GLU A 297 -23.90 24.86 5.49
N GLU A 298 -24.40 25.72 4.59
CA GLU A 298 -25.40 25.32 3.60
C GLU A 298 -24.77 24.54 2.43
N PRO A 299 -25.49 23.61 1.79
CA PRO A 299 -26.91 23.27 1.98
C PRO A 299 -27.17 22.32 3.17
N SER A 300 -28.29 22.51 3.86
CA SER A 300 -28.69 21.64 4.96
C SER A 300 -29.10 20.23 4.53
N ALA A 301 -29.21 19.30 5.50
CA ALA A 301 -29.71 17.96 5.23
C ALA A 301 -31.10 17.95 4.58
N LEU A 302 -32.00 18.87 4.99
CA LEU A 302 -33.32 19.01 4.37
C LEU A 302 -33.23 19.57 2.95
N ASP A 303 -32.35 20.54 2.69
CA ASP A 303 -32.17 21.11 1.35
C ASP A 303 -31.64 20.09 0.36
N VAL A 304 -30.75 19.21 0.80
CA VAL A 304 -30.20 18.13 -0.01
C VAL A 304 -31.29 17.10 -0.36
N ILE A 305 -32.13 16.71 0.60
CA ILE A 305 -33.21 15.73 0.39
C ILE A 305 -34.32 16.29 -0.47
N ASN A 306 -34.68 17.57 -0.27
CA ASN A 306 -35.74 18.23 -1.02
C ASN A 306 -35.31 18.67 -2.42
N SER A 307 -34.02 18.52 -2.77
CA SER A 307 -33.47 18.92 -4.06
C SER A 307 -34.08 18.13 -5.21
N GLU A 308 -34.64 18.83 -6.20
CA GLU A 308 -35.21 18.22 -7.41
C GLU A 308 -34.16 17.93 -8.51
N LYS A 309 -32.88 18.18 -8.22
CA LYS A 309 -31.78 17.93 -9.15
C LYS A 309 -31.50 16.42 -9.24
N GLU A 310 -31.24 15.91 -10.44
CA GLU A 310 -30.82 14.51 -10.66
C GLU A 310 -29.61 14.10 -9.81
N ARG A 311 -28.74 15.06 -9.49
CA ARG A 311 -27.66 14.91 -8.52
C ARG A 311 -27.81 16.02 -7.47
N PRO A 312 -28.31 15.70 -6.27
CA PRO A 312 -28.45 16.68 -5.22
C PRO A 312 -27.07 17.23 -4.82
N PRO A 313 -26.99 18.49 -4.35
CA PRO A 313 -25.74 19.06 -3.88
C PRO A 313 -25.20 18.28 -2.68
N ARG A 314 -23.90 18.40 -2.42
CA ARG A 314 -23.31 17.85 -1.20
C ARG A 314 -23.73 18.72 -0.02
N MET A 315 -24.15 18.08 1.07
CA MET A 315 -24.42 18.74 2.36
C MET A 315 -23.19 19.53 2.82
N GLY A 316 -23.41 20.69 3.45
CA GLY A 316 -22.34 21.47 4.05
C GLY A 316 -21.62 20.73 5.18
N GLU A 317 -20.46 21.23 5.59
CA GLU A 317 -19.72 20.64 6.72
C GLU A 317 -20.34 21.04 8.07
N HIS A 318 -19.98 20.29 9.11
CA HIS A 318 -20.22 20.68 10.52
C HIS A 318 -21.68 20.77 10.97
N HIS A 319 -22.57 19.88 10.53
CA HIS A 319 -23.97 19.86 10.98
C HIS A 319 -24.15 19.34 12.41
N LEU A 320 -23.94 18.04 12.64
CA LEU A 320 -24.04 17.41 13.96
C LEU A 320 -22.69 17.40 14.67
N SER A 321 -22.04 18.55 14.77
CA SER A 321 -20.62 18.66 15.11
C SER A 321 -20.26 18.10 16.49
N ILE A 322 -19.25 17.22 16.48
CA ILE A 322 -18.66 16.62 17.67
C ILE A 322 -17.14 16.75 17.54
N GLU A 323 -16.52 17.48 18.46
CA GLU A 323 -15.08 17.67 18.50
C GLU A 323 -14.36 16.38 18.96
N ASP A 324 -13.29 15.98 18.26
CA ASP A 324 -12.36 14.97 18.79
C ASP A 324 -11.55 15.55 19.96
N PRO A 325 -11.43 14.83 21.08
CA PRO A 325 -10.78 15.32 22.31
C PRO A 325 -9.29 15.64 22.19
N PHE A 326 -8.58 15.10 21.19
CA PHE A 326 -7.16 15.36 20.98
C PHE A 326 -6.86 16.02 19.63
N ASP A 327 -7.50 15.58 18.54
CA ASP A 327 -7.46 16.28 17.25
C ASP A 327 -8.56 17.34 17.20
N VAL A 328 -8.37 18.47 17.88
CA VAL A 328 -9.40 19.52 18.02
C VAL A 328 -9.87 20.11 16.68
N GLU A 329 -9.14 19.91 15.58
CA GLU A 329 -9.51 20.31 14.22
C GLU A 329 -10.37 19.25 13.49
N HIS A 330 -10.60 18.11 14.14
CA HIS A 330 -11.36 17.00 13.60
C HIS A 330 -12.77 16.96 14.18
N ASP A 331 -13.73 17.31 13.32
CA ASP A 331 -15.14 17.00 13.58
C ASP A 331 -15.43 15.54 13.23
N LEU A 332 -15.90 14.77 14.23
CA LEU A 332 -16.27 13.36 14.08
C LEU A 332 -17.53 13.17 13.22
N SER A 333 -18.33 14.23 13.02
CA SER A 333 -19.54 14.23 12.21
C SER A 333 -19.29 14.46 10.72
N ARG A 334 -18.06 14.77 10.29
CA ARG A 334 -17.71 14.99 8.86
C ARG A 334 -18.06 13.82 7.92
N VAL A 335 -18.25 12.63 8.47
CA VAL A 335 -18.68 11.45 7.72
C VAL A 335 -20.19 11.43 7.48
N VAL A 336 -20.97 12.15 8.29
CA VAL A 336 -22.43 12.18 8.24
C VAL A 336 -22.90 12.84 6.95
N ARG A 337 -23.91 12.23 6.33
CA ARG A 337 -24.58 12.74 5.12
C ARG A 337 -26.02 13.10 5.44
N ALA A 338 -26.68 13.84 4.55
CA ALA A 338 -28.04 14.32 4.73
C ALA A 338 -29.02 13.25 5.24
N VAL A 339 -29.12 12.10 4.56
CA VAL A 339 -29.97 10.98 5.01
C VAL A 339 -29.58 10.50 6.41
N GLY A 340 -28.29 10.39 6.69
CA GLY A 340 -27.78 9.91 7.97
C GLY A 340 -28.08 10.88 9.11
N GLU A 341 -27.95 12.19 8.89
CA GLU A 341 -28.33 13.22 9.86
C GLU A 341 -29.82 13.14 10.20
N LEU A 342 -30.69 13.12 9.19
CA LEU A 342 -32.13 13.03 9.41
C LEU A 342 -32.50 11.72 10.14
N LYS A 343 -31.90 10.59 9.77
CA LYS A 343 -32.07 9.30 10.47
C LYS A 343 -31.63 9.37 11.93
N ILE A 344 -30.46 9.96 12.21
CA ILE A 344 -29.95 10.07 13.58
C ILE A 344 -30.91 10.90 14.44
N ARG A 345 -31.33 12.07 13.94
CA ARG A 345 -32.25 12.96 14.67
C ARG A 345 -33.62 12.29 14.88
N ASP A 346 -34.17 11.66 13.85
CA ASP A 346 -35.43 10.93 13.93
C ASP A 346 -35.36 9.77 14.93
N GLU A 347 -34.31 8.96 14.91
CA GLU A 347 -34.16 7.83 15.82
C GLU A 347 -33.96 8.26 17.28
N LEU A 348 -33.25 9.38 17.54
CA LEU A 348 -33.13 9.95 18.88
C LEU A 348 -34.51 10.35 19.43
N LEU A 349 -35.33 11.03 18.63
CA LEU A 349 -36.71 11.41 18.98
C LEU A 349 -37.60 10.19 19.18
N ARG A 350 -37.50 9.21 18.28
CA ARG A 350 -38.23 7.94 18.37
C ARG A 350 -37.90 7.20 19.65
N ALA A 351 -36.61 7.08 19.98
CA ALA A 351 -36.16 6.41 21.20
C ALA A 351 -36.67 7.13 22.45
N ALA A 352 -36.58 8.46 22.51
CA ALA A 352 -37.10 9.25 23.61
C ALA A 352 -38.61 9.05 23.79
N LYS A 353 -39.39 9.16 22.70
CA LYS A 353 -40.85 8.98 22.72
C LYS A 353 -41.27 7.56 23.11
N LEU A 354 -40.64 6.53 22.55
CA LEU A 354 -41.01 5.15 22.89
C LEU A 354 -40.62 4.78 24.33
N MET A 355 -39.54 5.34 24.85
CA MET A 355 -39.19 5.20 26.26
C MET A 355 -40.21 5.92 27.15
N SER A 356 -40.68 7.11 26.76
CA SER A 356 -41.69 7.83 27.55
C SER A 356 -43.06 7.13 27.58
N GLU A 357 -43.40 6.41 26.51
CA GLU A 357 -44.61 5.59 26.40
C GLU A 357 -44.48 4.19 27.06
N GLY A 358 -43.32 3.84 27.63
CA GLY A 358 -43.11 2.53 28.30
C GLY A 358 -43.01 1.34 27.34
N THR A 359 -42.64 1.57 26.08
CA THR A 359 -42.44 0.51 25.08
C THR A 359 -41.30 -0.43 25.48
N LYS A 360 -41.34 -1.72 25.13
CA LYS A 360 -40.28 -2.66 25.50
C LYS A 360 -38.96 -2.31 24.84
N TRP A 361 -37.84 -2.42 25.57
CA TRP A 361 -36.48 -2.18 25.06
C TRP A 361 -36.16 -2.94 23.76
N LYS A 362 -36.68 -4.17 23.60
CA LYS A 362 -36.51 -4.97 22.38
C LYS A 362 -37.09 -4.28 21.13
N ASP A 363 -38.23 -3.61 21.28
CA ASP A 363 -38.92 -2.93 20.18
C ASP A 363 -38.26 -1.59 19.88
N ILE A 364 -37.74 -0.91 20.90
CA ILE A 364 -36.90 0.29 20.76
C ILE A 364 -35.63 -0.05 19.98
N CYS A 365 -34.99 -1.19 20.25
CA CYS A 365 -33.83 -1.69 19.50
C CYS A 365 -34.20 -2.57 18.29
N GLY A 366 -35.42 -2.48 17.76
CA GLY A 366 -35.83 -3.28 16.60
C GLY A 366 -34.83 -3.15 15.45
N THR A 367 -34.41 -4.25 14.82
CA THR A 367 -33.35 -4.21 13.80
C THR A 367 -33.91 -3.73 12.46
N VAL A 368 -33.38 -2.62 11.94
CA VAL A 368 -33.81 -2.05 10.65
C VAL A 368 -33.25 -2.85 9.47
N ASN A 369 -31.97 -3.23 9.54
CA ASN A 369 -31.29 -3.97 8.48
C ASN A 369 -30.67 -5.28 9.03
N PRO A 370 -31.41 -6.39 9.02
CA PRO A 370 -30.92 -7.68 9.50
C PRO A 370 -29.74 -8.20 8.68
N ASP A 371 -29.67 -7.89 7.38
CA ASP A 371 -28.61 -8.37 6.49
C ASP A 371 -27.23 -7.89 6.95
N ARG A 372 -27.16 -6.68 7.51
CA ARG A 372 -25.93 -6.11 8.07
C ARG A 372 -25.40 -6.89 9.28
N LEU A 373 -26.28 -7.57 10.01
CA LEU A 373 -25.92 -8.36 11.19
C LEU A 373 -25.72 -9.85 10.87
N LYS A 374 -26.02 -10.30 9.63
CA LYS A 374 -25.86 -11.72 9.22
C LYS A 374 -24.42 -12.21 9.32
N ASP A 375 -23.45 -11.32 9.13
CA ASP A 375 -22.02 -11.63 9.16
C ASP A 375 -21.37 -11.35 10.54
N MET A 376 -22.12 -10.85 11.55
CA MET A 376 -21.62 -10.60 12.92
C MET A 376 -21.51 -11.88 13.78
N GLU A 377 -20.81 -12.87 13.19
CA GLU A 377 -20.41 -14.19 13.69
C GLU A 377 -21.46 -15.33 13.72
N PRO A 378 -21.03 -16.55 13.31
CA PRO A 378 -21.47 -17.79 13.96
C PRO A 378 -20.84 -17.91 15.36
N GLU A 379 -21.59 -18.44 16.33
CA GLU A 379 -21.25 -18.46 17.77
C GLU A 379 -19.85 -18.99 18.13
N ASP A 380 -19.23 -19.85 17.31
CA ASP A 380 -17.84 -20.30 17.44
C ASP A 380 -17.26 -20.93 16.15
N LEU A 381 -15.95 -21.23 16.19
CA LEU A 381 -15.17 -21.90 15.11
C LEU A 381 -15.73 -23.26 14.66
N PHE A 382 -16.60 -23.89 15.46
CA PHE A 382 -17.11 -25.25 15.25
C PHE A 382 -18.63 -25.29 15.02
N HIS A 383 -19.28 -24.14 14.83
CA HIS A 383 -20.74 -24.04 14.74
C HIS A 383 -21.30 -24.98 13.66
N ASP A 384 -20.66 -25.02 12.49
CA ASP A 384 -21.00 -25.87 11.34
C ASP A 384 -20.74 -27.38 11.54
N LEU A 385 -20.09 -27.76 12.64
CA LEU A 385 -19.72 -29.14 12.98
C LEU A 385 -20.55 -29.72 14.13
N ARG A 386 -21.33 -28.90 14.84
CA ARG A 386 -22.14 -29.32 16.00
C ARG A 386 -23.21 -30.35 15.62
N ASP A 387 -23.84 -30.18 14.45
CA ASP A 387 -24.94 -31.05 14.00
C ASP A 387 -24.47 -32.22 13.11
N LYS A 388 -23.16 -32.38 12.88
CA LYS A 388 -22.60 -33.42 12.01
C LYS A 388 -22.16 -34.65 12.82
N SER A 389 -22.34 -35.84 12.23
CA SER A 389 -21.89 -37.10 12.85
C SER A 389 -20.37 -37.29 12.75
N ASP A 390 -19.78 -38.03 13.69
CA ASP A 390 -18.31 -38.22 13.75
C ASP A 390 -17.74 -38.95 12.54
N GLY A 391 -18.53 -39.84 11.93
CA GLY A 391 -18.16 -40.50 10.68
C GLY A 391 -18.02 -39.52 9.52
N ILE A 392 -18.92 -38.54 9.44
CA ILE A 392 -18.87 -37.47 8.43
C ILE A 392 -17.66 -36.56 8.68
N VAL A 393 -17.43 -36.15 9.92
CA VAL A 393 -16.27 -35.31 10.28
C VAL A 393 -14.94 -36.02 10.01
N LYS A 394 -14.86 -37.32 10.32
CA LYS A 394 -13.68 -38.13 9.99
C LYS A 394 -13.47 -38.26 8.48
N GLY A 395 -14.54 -38.49 7.71
CA GLY A 395 -14.45 -38.49 6.24
C GLY A 395 -13.99 -37.15 5.67
N MET A 396 -14.44 -36.03 6.24
CA MET A 396 -13.93 -34.69 5.88
C MET A 396 -12.45 -34.53 6.23
N LEU A 397 -12.00 -35.07 7.38
CA LEU A 397 -10.59 -35.03 7.78
C LEU A 397 -9.69 -35.85 6.84
N ASP A 398 -10.12 -37.06 6.48
CA ASP A 398 -9.35 -37.93 5.59
C ASP A 398 -9.27 -37.33 4.17
N LYS A 399 -10.38 -36.75 3.68
CA LYS A 399 -10.41 -36.02 2.41
C LYS A 399 -9.48 -34.81 2.41
N THR A 400 -9.55 -33.97 3.45
CA THR A 400 -8.67 -32.79 3.56
C THR A 400 -7.20 -33.17 3.66
N LYS A 401 -6.85 -34.26 4.36
CA LYS A 401 -5.47 -34.80 4.39
C LYS A 401 -4.98 -35.29 3.03
N ALA A 402 -5.81 -36.00 2.28
CA ALA A 402 -5.47 -36.43 0.92
C ALA A 402 -5.25 -35.24 -0.03
N GLU A 403 -6.07 -34.18 0.09
CA GLU A 403 -5.91 -32.94 -0.67
C GLU A 403 -4.61 -32.20 -0.30
N ILE A 404 -4.22 -32.17 0.98
CA ILE A 404 -2.92 -31.65 1.44
C ILE A 404 -1.78 -32.40 0.76
N GLU A 405 -1.75 -33.73 0.81
CA GLU A 405 -0.67 -34.52 0.23
C GLU A 405 -0.55 -34.31 -1.30
N ALA A 406 -1.68 -34.27 -2.00
CA ALA A 406 -1.70 -34.01 -3.43
C ALA A 406 -1.18 -32.61 -3.79
N LEU A 407 -1.51 -31.61 -2.97
CA LEU A 407 -1.07 -30.24 -3.17
C LEU A 407 0.41 -30.03 -2.80
N GLU A 408 0.94 -30.77 -1.82
CA GLU A 408 2.37 -30.74 -1.44
C GLU A 408 3.25 -31.19 -2.61
N LYS A 409 2.89 -32.32 -3.23
CA LYS A 409 3.60 -32.84 -4.42
C LYS A 409 3.61 -31.82 -5.58
N ARG A 410 2.51 -31.09 -5.77
CA ARG A 410 2.41 -30.03 -6.80
C ARG A 410 3.29 -28.82 -6.47
N ILE A 411 3.35 -28.41 -5.21
CA ILE A 411 4.21 -27.30 -4.78
C ILE A 411 5.68 -27.69 -4.95
N GLU A 412 6.07 -28.91 -4.59
CA GLU A 412 7.43 -29.41 -4.77
C GLU A 412 7.85 -29.42 -6.24
N ALA A 413 6.98 -29.90 -7.13
CA ALA A 413 7.22 -29.87 -8.58
C ALA A 413 7.42 -28.43 -9.12
N LEU A 414 6.59 -27.48 -8.67
CA LEU A 414 6.71 -26.07 -9.05
C LEU A 414 7.98 -25.42 -8.48
N ASP A 415 8.39 -25.74 -7.25
CA ASP A 415 9.63 -25.24 -6.67
C ASP A 415 10.86 -25.81 -7.41
N ALA A 416 10.82 -27.08 -7.85
CA ALA A 416 11.84 -27.68 -8.69
C ALA A 416 11.94 -26.98 -10.07
N GLU A 417 10.80 -26.72 -10.72
CA GLU A 417 10.74 -25.96 -11.98
C GLU A 417 11.29 -24.53 -11.80
N ARG A 418 10.93 -23.87 -10.70
CA ARG A 418 11.44 -22.53 -10.36
C ARG A 418 12.96 -22.54 -10.19
N ASN A 419 13.50 -23.48 -9.44
CA ASN A 419 14.95 -23.55 -9.20
C ASN A 419 15.72 -23.82 -10.49
N SER A 420 15.20 -24.71 -11.33
CA SER A 420 15.75 -25.01 -12.66
C SER A 420 15.75 -23.76 -13.57
N THR A 421 14.63 -23.03 -13.63
CA THR A 421 14.50 -21.80 -14.43
C THR A 421 15.37 -20.65 -13.91
N ILE A 422 15.52 -20.49 -12.59
CA ILE A 422 16.45 -19.51 -11.98
C ILE A 422 17.89 -19.85 -12.36
N ARG A 423 18.29 -21.13 -12.29
CA ARG A 423 19.63 -21.57 -12.67
C ARG A 423 19.91 -21.25 -14.13
N MET A 424 18.97 -21.54 -15.04
CA MET A 424 19.09 -21.19 -16.46
C MET A 424 19.21 -19.67 -16.67
N ALA A 425 18.38 -18.86 -16.01
CA ALA A 425 18.42 -17.40 -16.15
C ALA A 425 19.72 -16.79 -15.61
N ARG A 426 20.30 -17.36 -14.55
CA ARG A 426 21.59 -16.93 -14.00
C ARG A 426 22.74 -17.30 -14.93
N ALA A 427 22.76 -18.53 -15.43
CA ALA A 427 23.80 -18.99 -16.36
C ALA A 427 23.77 -18.18 -17.67
N MET A 428 22.59 -17.91 -18.24
CA MET A 428 22.48 -17.04 -19.42
C MET A 428 22.98 -15.61 -19.17
N ARG A 429 22.73 -15.04 -17.98
CA ARG A 429 23.25 -13.71 -17.61
C ARG A 429 24.76 -13.68 -17.48
N GLY A 430 25.35 -14.68 -16.82
CA GLY A 430 26.81 -14.77 -16.67
C GLY A 430 27.52 -14.76 -18.02
N VAL A 431 27.04 -15.56 -18.98
CA VAL A 431 27.61 -15.59 -20.35
C VAL A 431 27.43 -14.26 -21.08
N ILE A 432 26.29 -13.58 -20.91
CA ILE A 432 26.04 -12.28 -21.54
C ILE A 432 26.95 -11.19 -20.95
N ASP A 433 27.16 -11.18 -19.63
CA ASP A 433 27.96 -10.17 -18.96
C ASP A 433 29.45 -10.32 -19.30
N GLU A 434 29.97 -11.55 -19.31
CA GLU A 434 31.37 -11.85 -19.67
C GLU A 434 31.68 -11.58 -21.15
N THR A 435 30.73 -11.82 -22.05
CA THR A 435 30.90 -11.50 -23.48
C THR A 435 30.59 -10.03 -23.82
N SER A 436 30.11 -9.24 -22.86
CA SER A 436 29.64 -7.87 -23.10
C SER A 436 30.77 -6.91 -23.48
N ASP A 437 31.96 -7.04 -22.88
CA ASP A 437 33.09 -6.16 -23.14
C ASP A 437 33.70 -6.43 -24.52
N LEU A 438 33.82 -7.71 -24.90
CA LEU A 438 34.20 -8.11 -26.26
C LEU A 438 33.22 -7.58 -27.31
N ARG A 439 31.92 -7.60 -27.02
CA ARG A 439 30.88 -7.04 -27.93
C ARG A 439 30.97 -5.51 -28.05
N LYS A 440 31.33 -4.79 -26.98
CA LYS A 440 31.53 -3.33 -27.02
C LYS A 440 32.72 -2.97 -27.90
N GLU A 441 33.84 -3.67 -27.74
CA GLU A 441 35.04 -3.48 -28.58
C GLU A 441 34.75 -3.79 -30.05
N HIS A 442 34.07 -4.92 -30.32
CA HIS A 442 33.65 -5.31 -31.66
C HIS A 442 32.75 -4.24 -32.32
N LYS A 443 31.78 -3.69 -31.57
CA LYS A 443 30.90 -2.62 -32.06
C LYS A 443 31.62 -1.29 -32.28
N ALA A 444 32.60 -0.96 -31.44
CA ALA A 444 33.43 0.25 -31.60
C ALA A 444 34.26 0.17 -32.89
N ILE A 445 34.86 -0.98 -33.20
CA ILE A 445 35.62 -1.21 -34.44
C ILE A 445 34.71 -1.07 -35.66
N ILE A 446 33.52 -1.69 -35.65
CA ILE A 446 32.55 -1.58 -36.76
C ILE A 446 32.12 -0.12 -36.99
N THR A 447 31.89 0.63 -35.93
CA THR A 447 31.50 2.05 -36.02
C THR A 447 32.65 2.87 -36.62
N GLY A 448 33.88 2.65 -36.14
CA GLY A 448 35.07 3.29 -36.69
C GLY A 448 35.33 2.95 -38.17
N LEU A 449 35.05 1.70 -38.60
CA LEU A 449 35.14 1.30 -40.01
C LEU A 449 34.14 2.05 -40.89
N LYS A 450 32.90 2.28 -40.42
CA LYS A 450 31.89 3.05 -41.17
C LYS A 450 32.30 4.51 -41.37
N ASP A 451 32.81 5.15 -40.32
CA ASP A 451 33.25 6.55 -40.41
C ASP A 451 34.48 6.70 -41.30
N ARG A 452 35.42 5.75 -41.26
CA ARG A 452 36.56 5.72 -42.18
C ARG A 452 36.15 5.47 -43.63
N ASN A 453 35.12 4.66 -43.87
CA ASN A 453 34.61 4.43 -45.23
C ASN A 453 34.10 5.74 -45.86
N LYS A 454 33.38 6.56 -45.08
CA LYS A 454 32.95 7.89 -45.52
C LYS A 454 34.14 8.79 -45.88
N ASN A 455 35.20 8.76 -45.08
CA ASN A 455 36.41 9.53 -45.35
C ASN A 455 37.15 9.04 -46.61
N LEU A 456 37.23 7.72 -46.81
CA LEU A 456 37.81 7.12 -48.02
C LEU A 456 37.03 7.53 -49.27
N ASP A 457 35.70 7.47 -49.23
CA ASP A 457 34.85 7.86 -50.35
C ASP A 457 35.00 9.36 -50.68
N SER A 458 35.11 10.22 -49.65
CA SER A 458 35.35 11.66 -49.82
C SER A 458 36.69 11.95 -50.51
N ILE A 459 37.78 11.36 -50.01
CA ILE A 459 39.13 11.54 -50.59
C ILE A 459 39.19 10.99 -52.01
N LYS A 460 38.57 9.83 -52.25
CA LYS A 460 38.49 9.23 -53.58
C LYS A 460 37.76 10.15 -54.56
N THR A 461 36.61 10.71 -54.16
CA THR A 461 35.83 11.63 -55.00
C THR A 461 36.61 12.90 -55.32
N GLN A 462 37.31 13.48 -54.34
CA GLN A 462 38.17 14.66 -54.56
C GLN A 462 39.32 14.36 -55.53
N ARG A 463 40.02 13.25 -55.33
CA ARG A 463 41.11 12.81 -56.21
C ARG A 463 40.61 12.55 -57.64
N ASP A 464 39.51 11.81 -57.77
CA ASP A 464 38.97 11.42 -59.08
C ASP A 464 38.47 12.64 -59.87
N LYS A 465 37.94 13.65 -59.17
CA LYS A 465 37.59 14.96 -59.78
C LYS A 465 38.83 15.69 -60.31
N ILE A 466 39.93 15.74 -59.56
CA ILE A 466 41.16 16.39 -60.05
C ILE A 466 41.76 15.62 -61.23
N ASN A 467 41.72 14.29 -61.18
CA ASN A 467 42.21 13.43 -62.26
C ASN A 467 41.31 13.47 -63.51
N SER A 468 40.02 13.80 -63.39
CA SER A 468 39.17 14.04 -64.58
C SER A 468 39.52 15.34 -65.28
N ASP A 469 39.95 16.35 -64.52
CA ASP A 469 40.32 17.66 -65.05
C ASP A 469 41.76 17.66 -65.63
N ILE A 470 42.64 16.79 -65.12
CA ILE A 470 44.06 16.71 -65.52
C ILE A 470 44.43 15.27 -65.89
N ILE A 471 44.62 15.04 -67.18
CA ILE A 471 44.95 13.71 -67.73
C ILE A 471 46.46 13.43 -67.65
N LEU A 472 47.30 14.47 -67.71
CA LEU A 472 48.75 14.33 -67.73
C LEU A 472 49.29 13.99 -66.32
N PRO A 473 50.11 12.93 -66.16
CA PRO A 473 50.81 12.66 -64.92
C PRO A 473 51.77 13.79 -64.52
N ILE A 474 52.01 13.95 -63.22
CA ILE A 474 52.87 15.02 -62.67
C ILE A 474 54.26 15.09 -63.33
N HIS A 475 54.91 13.95 -63.56
CA HIS A 475 56.24 13.90 -64.19
C HIS A 475 56.22 14.39 -65.64
N MET A 476 55.14 14.11 -66.40
CA MET A 476 55.01 14.59 -67.78
C MET A 476 54.75 16.09 -67.83
N ILE A 477 54.03 16.64 -66.83
CA ILE A 477 53.83 18.08 -66.69
C ILE A 477 55.17 18.76 -66.35
N GLU A 478 55.97 18.17 -65.46
CA GLU A 478 57.31 18.67 -65.10
C GLU A 478 58.25 18.68 -66.30
N ASP A 479 58.25 17.61 -67.10
CA ASP A 479 59.05 17.52 -68.32
C ASP A 479 58.64 18.58 -69.37
N GLU A 480 57.35 18.79 -69.58
CA GLU A 480 56.85 19.82 -70.51
C GLU A 480 57.08 21.24 -69.98
N LEU A 481 56.96 21.47 -68.66
CA LEU A 481 57.33 22.74 -68.03
C LEU A 481 58.80 23.07 -68.28
N ALA A 482 59.70 22.10 -68.09
CA ALA A 482 61.12 22.29 -68.33
C ALA A 482 61.41 22.61 -69.82
N LYS A 483 60.77 21.91 -70.75
CA LYS A 483 60.92 22.16 -72.19
C LYS A 483 60.42 23.54 -72.61
N VAL A 484 59.24 23.94 -72.12
CA VAL A 484 58.65 25.24 -72.46
C VAL A 484 59.43 26.38 -71.81
N TYR A 485 59.89 26.21 -70.57
CA TYR A 485 60.77 27.16 -69.89
C TYR A 485 62.05 27.38 -70.70
N SER A 486 62.74 26.29 -71.08
CA SER A 486 63.96 26.38 -71.89
C SER A 486 63.73 27.14 -73.18
N ARG A 487 62.63 26.87 -73.90
CA ARG A 487 62.28 27.59 -75.14
C ARG A 487 62.01 29.08 -74.94
N LEU A 488 61.50 29.48 -73.77
CA LEU A 488 61.17 30.87 -73.45
C LEU A 488 62.38 31.65 -72.91
N THR A 489 63.40 30.97 -72.37
CA THR A 489 64.55 31.62 -71.70
C THR A 489 65.88 31.50 -72.42
N GLU A 490 65.96 30.69 -73.48
CA GLU A 490 67.17 30.51 -74.28
C GLU A 490 67.51 31.78 -75.09
N GLU A 491 68.80 32.01 -75.39
CA GLU A 491 69.23 33.18 -76.16
C GLU A 491 68.67 33.15 -77.58
N ILE A 492 67.99 34.21 -77.99
CA ILE A 492 67.29 34.28 -79.28
C ILE A 492 68.30 34.39 -80.41
N ASP A 493 68.28 33.43 -81.34
CA ASP A 493 68.99 33.52 -82.62
C ASP A 493 68.39 34.66 -83.47
N ILE A 494 69.24 35.61 -83.86
CA ILE A 494 68.88 36.83 -84.61
C ILE A 494 68.20 36.49 -85.95
N HIS A 495 68.46 35.30 -86.52
CA HIS A 495 67.85 34.84 -87.76
C HIS A 495 66.55 34.04 -87.59
N ARG A 496 66.12 33.78 -86.34
CA ARG A 496 64.93 32.96 -86.05
C ARG A 496 64.11 33.50 -84.88
N VAL A 497 63.79 34.79 -84.94
CA VAL A 497 62.97 35.48 -83.93
C VAL A 497 61.53 34.93 -83.93
N PRO A 498 61.02 34.40 -82.81
CA PRO A 498 59.64 33.97 -82.71
C PRO A 498 58.68 35.17 -82.88
N SER A 499 57.55 34.96 -83.54
CA SER A 499 56.49 35.99 -83.58
C SER A 499 55.90 36.19 -82.19
N LEU A 500 55.54 37.42 -81.83
CA LEU A 500 54.88 37.78 -80.56
C LEU A 500 53.66 36.88 -80.25
N GLU A 501 52.91 36.46 -81.26
CA GLU A 501 51.76 35.57 -81.10
C GLU A 501 52.16 34.16 -80.63
N LYS A 502 53.28 33.61 -81.13
CA LYS A 502 53.81 32.32 -80.70
C LYS A 502 54.35 32.37 -79.27
N GLU A 503 55.03 33.46 -78.90
CA GLU A 503 55.49 33.65 -77.51
C GLU A 503 54.31 33.75 -76.55
N LYS A 504 53.26 34.51 -76.90
CA LYS A 504 52.03 34.60 -76.10
C LYS A 504 51.39 33.22 -75.88
N ILE A 505 51.35 32.38 -76.91
CA ILE A 505 50.84 31.00 -76.80
C ILE A 505 51.73 30.15 -75.88
N GLN A 506 53.06 30.26 -76.01
CA GLN A 506 54.00 29.53 -75.15
C GLN A 506 53.93 29.97 -73.69
N PHE A 507 53.80 31.28 -73.42
CA PHE A 507 53.59 31.81 -72.07
C PHE A 507 52.24 31.37 -71.49
N ALA A 508 51.17 31.41 -72.27
CA ALA A 508 49.85 30.93 -71.84
C ALA A 508 49.91 29.43 -71.48
N TRP A 509 50.52 28.61 -72.35
CA TRP A 509 50.72 27.18 -72.12
C TRP A 509 51.61 26.91 -70.89
N PHE A 510 52.67 27.70 -70.67
CA PHE A 510 53.52 27.58 -69.49
C PHE A 510 52.73 27.84 -68.19
N LEU A 511 51.90 28.89 -68.16
CA LEU A 511 51.06 29.21 -67.01
C LEU A 511 49.97 28.15 -66.77
N GLU A 512 49.39 27.60 -67.84
CA GLU A 512 48.47 26.46 -67.76
C GLU A 512 49.15 25.23 -67.17
N LEU A 513 50.36 24.90 -67.62
CA LEU A 513 51.15 23.80 -67.08
C LEU A 513 51.51 24.02 -65.59
N GLN A 514 51.81 25.25 -65.17
CA GLN A 514 52.03 25.57 -63.75
C GLN A 514 50.76 25.36 -62.91
N ALA A 515 49.60 25.78 -63.41
CA ALA A 515 48.32 25.55 -62.76
C ALA A 515 47.97 24.04 -62.70
N MET A 516 48.24 23.31 -63.78
CA MET A 516 48.09 21.84 -63.83
C MET A 516 49.03 21.14 -62.84
N HIS A 517 50.28 21.59 -62.71
CA HIS A 517 51.25 21.03 -61.76
C HIS A 517 50.76 21.16 -60.31
N GLY A 518 50.27 22.35 -59.93
CA GLY A 518 49.73 22.59 -58.59
C GLY A 518 48.57 21.65 -58.24
N LYS A 519 47.67 21.41 -59.20
CA LYS A 519 46.54 20.49 -59.03
C LYS A 519 46.93 19.01 -59.09
N ALA A 520 47.85 18.62 -59.97
CA ALA A 520 48.38 17.25 -60.04
C ALA A 520 49.09 16.85 -58.74
N ARG A 521 49.79 17.78 -58.09
CA ARG A 521 50.39 17.58 -56.76
C ARG A 521 49.32 17.32 -55.69
N GLU A 522 48.24 18.11 -55.67
CA GLU A 522 47.11 17.92 -54.77
C GLU A 522 46.48 16.52 -54.94
N ALA A 523 46.29 16.06 -56.18
CA ALA A 523 45.78 14.72 -56.48
C ALA A 523 46.72 13.60 -56.00
N SER A 524 48.04 13.78 -56.17
CA SER A 524 49.05 12.82 -55.70
C SER A 524 49.06 12.71 -54.16
N GLU A 525 48.97 13.83 -53.45
CA GLU A 525 48.87 13.86 -51.99
C GLU A 525 47.57 13.19 -51.49
N LEU A 526 46.44 13.44 -52.14
CA LEU A 526 45.17 12.76 -51.85
C LEU A 526 45.27 11.25 -52.12
N HIS A 527 45.97 10.84 -53.19
CA HIS A 527 46.17 9.43 -53.50
C HIS A 527 47.03 8.72 -52.44
N GLN A 528 48.11 9.35 -51.98
CA GLN A 528 48.93 8.80 -50.88
C GLN A 528 48.12 8.67 -49.58
N ARG A 529 47.31 9.69 -49.24
CA ARG A 529 46.41 9.64 -48.07
C ARG A 529 45.38 8.51 -48.18
N PHE A 530 44.80 8.31 -49.37
CA PHE A 530 43.89 7.20 -49.64
C PHE A 530 44.56 5.84 -49.39
N ILE A 531 45.77 5.62 -49.91
CA ILE A 531 46.53 4.38 -49.71
C ILE A 531 46.78 4.10 -48.22
N ASN A 532 47.18 5.13 -47.46
CA ASN A 532 47.43 5.00 -46.03
C ASN A 532 46.17 4.59 -45.26
N LEU A 533 45.04 5.25 -45.53
CA LEU A 533 43.75 4.91 -44.92
C LEU A 533 43.27 3.49 -45.28
N VAL A 534 43.48 3.03 -46.52
CA VAL A 534 43.16 1.66 -46.94
C VAL A 534 44.04 0.63 -46.20
N LYS A 535 45.33 0.93 -45.99
CA LYS A 535 46.24 0.06 -45.22
C LYS A 535 45.78 -0.06 -43.76
N GLU A 536 45.41 1.05 -43.13
CA GLU A 536 44.87 1.05 -41.76
C GLU A 536 43.54 0.29 -41.66
N GLN A 537 42.65 0.45 -42.64
CA GLN A 537 41.37 -0.26 -42.71
C GLN A 537 41.58 -1.78 -42.79
N LYS A 538 42.52 -2.25 -43.62
CA LYS A 538 42.89 -3.68 -43.69
C LYS A 538 43.43 -4.19 -42.34
N GLY A 539 44.14 -3.36 -41.59
CA GLY A 539 44.62 -3.68 -40.23
C GLY A 539 43.47 -3.88 -39.23
N GLU A 540 42.49 -2.98 -39.20
CA GLU A 540 41.31 -3.10 -38.33
C GLU A 540 40.39 -4.28 -38.71
N ILE A 541 40.21 -4.56 -40.00
CA ILE A 541 39.44 -5.73 -40.45
C ILE A 541 40.10 -7.04 -39.98
N LYS A 542 41.44 -7.11 -39.96
CA LYS A 542 42.15 -8.26 -39.39
C LYS A 542 41.90 -8.41 -37.88
N LYS A 543 41.89 -7.29 -37.13
CA LYS A 543 41.53 -7.32 -35.70
C LYS A 543 40.11 -7.82 -35.49
N LEU A 544 39.15 -7.38 -36.31
CA LEU A 544 37.75 -7.81 -36.23
C LEU A 544 37.60 -9.34 -36.29
N LYS A 545 38.27 -9.99 -37.26
CA LYS A 545 38.25 -11.46 -37.40
C LYS A 545 38.80 -12.17 -36.16
N VAL A 546 39.85 -11.63 -35.54
CA VAL A 546 40.44 -12.20 -34.31
C VAL A 546 39.50 -12.05 -33.11
N TYR A 547 38.73 -10.96 -33.04
CA TYR A 547 37.74 -10.77 -31.99
C TYR A 547 36.54 -11.71 -32.13
N GLU A 548 36.09 -11.95 -33.37
CA GLU A 548 35.01 -12.88 -33.67
C GLU A 548 35.39 -14.31 -33.26
N THR A 549 36.58 -14.78 -33.62
CA THR A 549 37.06 -16.11 -33.18
C THR A 549 37.21 -16.20 -31.67
N LYS A 550 37.73 -15.15 -31.00
CA LYS A 550 37.83 -15.11 -29.54
C LYS A 550 36.47 -15.11 -28.85
N HIS A 551 35.48 -14.42 -29.41
CA HIS A 551 34.11 -14.39 -28.88
C HIS A 551 33.46 -15.79 -29.01
N ASP A 552 33.64 -16.46 -30.14
CA ASP A 552 33.10 -17.80 -30.36
C ASP A 552 33.81 -18.85 -29.50
N GLU A 553 35.13 -18.75 -29.32
CA GLU A 553 35.88 -19.62 -28.40
C GLU A 553 35.49 -19.43 -26.93
N THR A 554 35.30 -18.18 -26.48
CA THR A 554 34.91 -17.88 -25.09
C THR A 554 33.47 -18.33 -24.82
N THR A 555 32.55 -18.11 -25.75
CA THR A 555 31.17 -18.62 -25.64
C THR A 555 31.12 -20.15 -25.62
N MET A 556 31.90 -20.83 -26.46
CA MET A 556 31.99 -22.30 -26.45
C MET A 556 32.57 -22.86 -25.14
N LYS A 557 33.65 -22.27 -24.62
CA LYS A 557 34.23 -22.67 -23.33
C LYS A 557 33.26 -22.51 -22.16
N LEU A 558 32.45 -21.45 -22.17
CA LEU A 558 31.43 -21.21 -21.14
C LEU A 558 30.22 -22.15 -21.28
N LEU A 559 29.86 -22.52 -22.51
CA LEU A 559 28.82 -23.52 -22.81
C LEU A 559 29.24 -24.95 -22.40
N GLU A 560 30.52 -25.27 -22.45
CA GLU A 560 31.04 -26.57 -21.98
C GLU A 560 30.93 -26.73 -20.46
N GLN A 561 31.05 -25.64 -19.70
CA GLN A 561 30.95 -25.64 -18.24
C GLN A 561 29.49 -25.79 -17.75
N GLU A 562 28.49 -25.45 -18.58
CA GLU A 562 27.06 -25.55 -18.24
C GLU A 562 26.30 -26.42 -19.27
N PRO A 563 26.22 -27.75 -19.06
CA PRO A 563 25.64 -28.70 -20.03
C PRO A 563 24.15 -28.45 -20.34
N LEU A 564 23.45 -27.67 -19.51
CA LEU A 564 22.04 -27.31 -19.66
C LEU A 564 21.78 -26.20 -20.69
N LEU A 565 22.83 -25.55 -21.20
CA LEU A 565 22.73 -24.42 -22.16
C LEU A 565 23.17 -24.78 -23.58
N LYS A 566 23.70 -25.99 -23.82
CA LYS A 566 24.31 -26.39 -25.10
C LYS A 566 23.38 -26.26 -26.31
N ASP A 567 22.08 -26.48 -26.12
CA ASP A 567 21.09 -26.45 -27.22
C ASP A 567 20.23 -25.17 -27.27
N LYS A 568 20.53 -24.16 -26.45
CA LYS A 568 19.69 -22.97 -26.28
C LYS A 568 20.34 -21.70 -26.81
N ASN A 569 19.52 -20.82 -27.40
CA ASN A 569 20.00 -19.56 -27.97
C ASN A 569 20.28 -18.55 -26.85
N ILE A 570 21.55 -18.21 -26.61
CA ILE A 570 21.92 -17.28 -25.55
C ILE A 570 21.72 -15.84 -26.04
N ASN A 571 20.56 -15.27 -25.73
CA ASN A 571 20.26 -13.87 -25.98
C ASN A 571 19.56 -13.19 -24.80
N SER A 572 19.63 -11.85 -24.75
CA SER A 572 19.06 -11.05 -23.65
C SER A 572 17.54 -11.16 -23.54
N ASN A 573 16.83 -11.39 -24.65
CA ASN A 573 15.38 -11.53 -24.66
C ASN A 573 14.92 -12.86 -24.06
N GLU A 574 15.67 -13.93 -24.33
CA GLU A 574 15.44 -15.26 -23.80
C GLU A 574 15.72 -15.31 -22.29
N ALA A 575 16.83 -14.70 -21.83
CA ALA A 575 17.09 -14.51 -20.39
C ALA A 575 15.93 -13.77 -19.67
N ARG A 576 15.39 -12.71 -20.29
CA ARG A 576 14.21 -12.00 -19.77
C ARG A 576 12.94 -12.85 -19.80
N SER A 577 12.79 -13.74 -20.78
CA SER A 577 11.67 -14.69 -20.85
C SER A 577 11.71 -15.67 -19.67
N TYR A 578 12.88 -16.21 -19.35
CA TYR A 578 13.08 -17.04 -18.16
C TYR A 578 12.78 -16.26 -16.86
N ASP A 579 13.20 -15.00 -16.75
CA ASP A 579 12.86 -14.16 -15.59
C ASP A 579 11.35 -13.95 -15.44
N ARG A 580 10.62 -13.72 -16.55
CA ARG A 580 9.15 -13.66 -16.53
C ARG A 580 8.53 -15.00 -16.11
N ARG A 581 9.06 -16.11 -16.60
CA ARG A 581 8.61 -17.46 -16.20
C ARG A 581 8.81 -17.68 -14.70
N VAL A 582 9.96 -17.27 -14.14
CA VAL A 582 10.22 -17.33 -12.69
C VAL A 582 9.19 -16.52 -11.91
N GLN A 583 8.84 -15.30 -12.36
CA GLN A 583 7.82 -14.49 -11.71
C GLN A 583 6.43 -15.13 -11.76
N ASN A 584 6.07 -15.75 -12.89
CA ASN A 584 4.80 -16.46 -13.04
C ASN A 584 4.72 -17.69 -12.12
N ILE A 585 5.79 -18.50 -12.07
CA ILE A 585 5.87 -19.65 -11.16
C ILE A 585 5.80 -19.19 -9.70
N GLN A 586 6.47 -18.09 -9.34
CA GLN A 586 6.36 -17.50 -8.00
C GLN A 586 4.94 -17.07 -7.65
N LYS A 587 4.18 -16.54 -8.61
CA LYS A 587 2.77 -16.18 -8.41
C LYS A 587 1.93 -17.43 -8.14
N ALA A 588 2.08 -18.47 -8.98
CA ALA A 588 1.39 -19.75 -8.80
C ALA A 588 1.73 -20.42 -7.46
N LEU A 589 3.01 -20.42 -7.07
CA LEU A 589 3.46 -20.94 -5.77
C LEU A 589 2.80 -20.23 -4.59
N ARG A 590 2.62 -18.90 -4.66
CA ARG A 590 1.91 -18.15 -3.60
C ARG A 590 0.45 -18.57 -3.48
N GLU A 591 -0.24 -18.74 -4.60
CA GLU A 591 -1.64 -19.17 -4.64
C GLU A 591 -1.80 -20.59 -4.06
N ARG A 592 -0.97 -21.54 -4.51
CA ARG A 592 -0.98 -22.92 -4.02
C ARG A 592 -0.59 -23.05 -2.55
N ARG A 593 0.40 -22.29 -2.07
CA ARG A 593 0.73 -22.24 -0.63
C ARG A 593 -0.42 -21.65 0.19
N GLY A 594 -1.18 -20.71 -0.37
CA GLY A 594 -2.41 -20.20 0.25
C GLY A 594 -3.48 -21.28 0.42
N GLU A 595 -3.74 -22.08 -0.62
CA GLU A 595 -4.63 -23.25 -0.57
C GLU A 595 -4.15 -24.28 0.46
N MET A 596 -2.84 -24.56 0.49
CA MET A 596 -2.23 -25.46 1.46
C MET A 596 -2.48 -25.02 2.91
N HIS A 597 -2.33 -23.72 3.18
CA HIS A 597 -2.60 -23.17 4.50
C HIS A 597 -4.07 -23.30 4.89
N LYS A 598 -5.01 -23.14 3.94
CA LYS A 598 -6.44 -23.36 4.19
C LYS A 598 -6.73 -24.81 4.57
N LEU A 599 -6.26 -25.76 3.77
CA LEU A 599 -6.48 -27.19 4.02
C LEU A 599 -5.85 -27.65 5.33
N ARG A 600 -4.61 -27.23 5.63
CA ARG A 600 -3.95 -27.56 6.91
C ARG A 600 -4.70 -27.00 8.12
N ARG A 601 -5.31 -25.81 7.99
CA ARG A 601 -6.15 -25.24 9.06
C ARG A 601 -7.44 -26.02 9.21
N GLU A 602 -8.11 -26.37 8.11
CA GLU A 602 -9.33 -27.18 8.16
C GLU A 602 -9.05 -28.55 8.78
N SER A 603 -7.98 -29.23 8.37
CA SER A 603 -7.52 -30.47 8.99
C SER A 603 -7.27 -30.28 10.50
N GLY A 604 -6.61 -29.20 10.91
CA GLY A 604 -6.39 -28.89 12.33
C GLY A 604 -7.68 -28.59 13.10
N ARG A 605 -8.64 -27.92 12.47
CA ARG A 605 -9.98 -27.63 13.02
C ARG A 605 -10.76 -28.93 13.24
N LEU A 606 -10.83 -29.79 12.23
CA LEU A 606 -11.50 -31.09 12.31
C LEU A 606 -10.84 -32.00 13.35
N GLU A 607 -9.51 -32.03 13.44
CA GLU A 607 -8.79 -32.76 14.50
C GLU A 607 -9.09 -32.21 15.90
N ALA A 608 -9.14 -30.88 16.07
CA ALA A 608 -9.46 -30.26 17.34
C ALA A 608 -10.90 -30.57 17.78
N TRP A 609 -11.86 -30.59 16.86
CA TRP A 609 -13.24 -30.99 17.13
C TRP A 609 -13.34 -32.44 17.60
N MET A 610 -12.68 -33.36 16.90
CA MET A 610 -12.64 -34.78 17.27
C MET A 610 -12.00 -34.99 18.65
N ARG A 611 -10.93 -34.25 18.96
CA ARG A 611 -10.31 -34.26 20.31
C ARG A 611 -11.30 -33.77 21.38
N LYS A 612 -11.97 -32.63 21.15
CA LYS A 612 -12.94 -32.04 22.07
C LYS A 612 -14.11 -32.98 22.39
N LYS A 613 -14.57 -33.75 21.42
CA LYS A 613 -15.66 -34.73 21.60
C LYS A 613 -15.19 -36.02 22.29
N SER A 614 -13.96 -36.47 22.00
CA SER A 614 -13.34 -37.62 22.68
C SER A 614 -13.03 -37.34 24.15
N SER A 615 -12.79 -36.07 24.51
CA SER A 615 -12.68 -35.61 25.90
C SER A 615 -14.05 -35.29 26.51
N GLY A 616 -14.94 -36.29 26.54
CA GLY A 616 -16.21 -36.20 27.27
C GLY A 616 -16.02 -36.18 28.80
N PRO A 617 -16.97 -35.62 29.56
CA PRO A 617 -16.81 -35.35 30.99
C PRO A 617 -16.92 -36.63 31.82
N GLN A 618 -15.77 -37.26 32.14
CA GLN A 618 -15.70 -38.15 33.29
C GLN A 618 -15.19 -37.37 34.51
N GLY A 619 -16.06 -37.31 35.51
CA GLY A 619 -15.81 -36.69 36.81
C GLY A 619 -14.53 -37.20 37.46
N GLY A 620 -13.93 -36.32 38.26
CA GLY A 620 -12.67 -36.57 38.93
C GLY A 620 -12.67 -37.84 39.76
N ARG A 621 -11.57 -38.59 39.67
CA ARG A 621 -10.87 -39.17 40.82
C ARG A 621 -9.59 -39.84 40.37
N ARG A 622 -8.60 -39.72 41.26
CA ARG A 622 -7.28 -40.37 41.36
C ARG A 622 -6.16 -39.43 40.95
N GLY A 623 -5.34 -38.93 41.87
CA GLY A 623 -5.00 -39.47 43.19
C GLY A 623 -3.49 -39.44 43.26
N GLY A 624 -2.95 -38.67 44.20
CA GLY A 624 -1.52 -38.67 44.45
C GLY A 624 -1.07 -40.09 44.79
N ASN A 625 -0.02 -40.55 44.12
CA ASN A 625 1.02 -41.27 44.83
C ASN A 625 2.37 -41.21 44.12
N ASN A 626 3.35 -41.20 44.99
CA ASN A 626 4.75 -40.89 44.83
C ASN A 626 5.54 -42.01 44.13
N LYS A 627 6.77 -41.66 43.70
CA LYS A 627 7.93 -42.52 43.35
C LYS A 627 7.87 -43.18 41.96
N GLN A 628 8.93 -43.23 41.16
CA GLN A 628 10.34 -43.34 41.50
C GLN A 628 11.18 -42.86 40.29
N PHE A 629 12.10 -41.93 40.51
CA PHE A 629 13.15 -41.59 39.55
C PHE A 629 14.25 -42.65 39.66
N LYS A 630 14.46 -43.45 38.62
CA LYS A 630 15.70 -44.20 38.40
C LYS A 630 16.20 -43.94 36.97
N PRO A 631 17.50 -43.68 36.78
CA PRO A 631 18.03 -43.17 35.52
C PRO A 631 18.25 -44.32 34.53
N LYS A 632 17.91 -44.11 33.26
CA LYS A 632 18.42 -44.94 32.16
C LYS A 632 18.93 -44.08 31.01
N SER A 633 20.25 -44.15 30.87
CA SER A 633 21.11 -44.07 29.67
C SER A 633 20.63 -43.26 28.46
N SER A 634 21.41 -42.21 28.21
CA SER A 634 21.70 -41.53 26.95
C SER A 634 21.26 -42.24 25.66
N LYS A 635 20.17 -41.73 25.07
CA LYS A 635 20.03 -41.56 23.62
C LYS A 635 19.64 -40.09 23.37
N PRO A 636 20.31 -39.37 22.44
CA PRO A 636 19.92 -37.99 22.16
C PRO A 636 18.52 -37.99 21.55
N LYS A 637 17.62 -37.22 22.17
CA LYS A 637 16.30 -36.90 21.60
C LYS A 637 16.53 -35.93 20.44
N GLU A 638 16.17 -36.36 19.25
CA GLU A 638 15.95 -35.46 18.10
C GLU A 638 14.79 -34.51 18.44
N ALA A 639 15.16 -33.25 18.69
CA ALA A 639 14.24 -32.13 18.70
C ALA A 639 14.45 -31.35 17.41
N SER A 640 13.34 -30.91 16.81
CA SER A 640 13.21 -30.04 15.63
C SER A 640 13.15 -30.81 14.31
N GLY A 641 12.00 -30.73 13.64
CA GLY A 641 11.83 -31.18 12.26
C GLY A 641 12.82 -30.48 11.31
N PRO A 642 13.02 -31.02 10.09
CA PRO A 642 14.11 -30.64 9.23
C PRO A 642 14.00 -29.16 8.85
N ILE A 643 15.00 -28.38 9.24
CA ILE A 643 15.26 -27.03 8.72
C ILE A 643 15.39 -27.17 7.21
N THR A 644 14.47 -26.57 6.47
CA THR A 644 14.52 -26.62 5.00
C THR A 644 15.69 -25.78 4.50
N LEU A 645 16.33 -26.18 3.39
CA LEU A 645 17.48 -25.48 2.79
C LEU A 645 17.22 -24.00 2.45
N GLY A 646 15.95 -23.56 2.43
CA GLY A 646 15.57 -22.15 2.31
C GLY A 646 15.88 -21.31 3.55
N ASP A 647 15.82 -21.89 4.75
CA ASP A 647 16.09 -21.19 6.02
C ASP A 647 17.60 -21.05 6.30
N LEU A 648 18.42 -21.96 5.76
CA LEU A 648 19.88 -21.88 5.82
C LEU A 648 20.47 -20.79 4.90
N SER A 649 19.84 -20.52 3.76
CA SER A 649 20.29 -19.50 2.81
C SER A 649 20.17 -18.07 3.36
N GLY A 650 19.23 -17.82 4.28
CA GLY A 650 19.08 -16.51 4.93
C GLY A 650 20.06 -16.29 6.10
N LEU A 651 20.53 -17.38 6.72
CA LEU A 651 21.52 -17.34 7.80
C LEU A 651 22.96 -17.27 7.25
N LEU A 652 23.25 -17.92 6.12
CA LEU A 652 24.57 -17.90 5.47
C LEU A 652 24.91 -16.58 4.78
N SER A 653 23.92 -15.77 4.36
CA SER A 653 24.19 -14.44 3.80
C SER A 653 24.64 -13.41 4.83
N GLY A 654 24.53 -13.70 6.13
CA GLY A 654 24.93 -12.81 7.21
C GLY A 654 26.32 -13.09 7.79
N LEU A 655 27.01 -14.14 7.35
CA LEU A 655 28.24 -14.64 7.98
C LEU A 655 29.48 -14.66 7.06
N SER A 656 29.44 -13.93 5.94
CA SER A 656 30.62 -13.68 5.10
C SER A 656 31.25 -12.33 5.44
N THR A 657 31.77 -12.20 6.64
CA THR A 657 32.81 -11.22 6.96
C THR A 657 34.07 -12.00 7.30
N ASP A 658 34.98 -12.17 6.35
CA ASP A 658 36.38 -11.99 6.69
C ASP A 658 37.32 -11.67 5.51
N SER A 659 38.14 -10.66 5.79
CA SER A 659 39.51 -10.37 5.36
C SER A 659 40.09 -10.95 4.04
N SER A 660 40.45 -10.05 3.12
CA SER A 660 41.86 -9.94 2.66
C SER A 660 42.15 -8.75 1.73
N SER A 661 43.25 -8.07 2.08
CA SER A 661 44.12 -7.21 1.27
C SER A 661 43.67 -5.78 0.87
N LYS A 662 44.26 -4.83 1.61
CA LYS A 662 44.39 -3.40 1.32
C LYS A 662 45.07 -3.18 -0.04
N LYS A 663 44.49 -2.32 -0.89
CA LYS A 663 45.25 -1.44 -1.79
C LYS A 663 44.73 -0.02 -1.68
N GLU A 664 45.65 0.86 -1.32
CA GLU A 664 45.48 2.29 -1.04
C GLU A 664 44.95 3.04 -2.28
N LYS A 665 43.92 3.87 -2.10
CA LYS A 665 43.55 4.92 -3.05
C LYS A 665 44.23 6.22 -2.64
N LYS A 666 45.20 6.66 -3.44
CA LYS A 666 45.75 8.01 -3.38
C LYS A 666 44.69 9.03 -3.79
N VAL A 667 44.49 10.02 -2.92
CA VAL A 667 43.80 11.27 -3.19
C VAL A 667 44.70 12.14 -4.08
N SER A 668 44.15 12.72 -5.14
CA SER A 668 44.72 13.88 -5.81
C SER A 668 43.59 14.84 -6.18
N SER A 669 43.65 15.99 -5.55
CA SER A 669 42.84 17.17 -5.77
C SER A 669 43.41 18.00 -6.92
N LYS A 670 42.53 18.55 -7.78
CA LYS A 670 42.62 19.94 -8.27
C LYS A 670 41.37 20.35 -9.07
N LYS A 671 40.60 21.22 -8.40
CA LYS A 671 39.76 22.36 -8.83
C LYS A 671 39.48 22.63 -10.32
N ALA A 672 38.18 22.88 -10.53
CA ALA A 672 37.55 24.09 -11.07
C ALA A 672 37.38 24.27 -12.59
N GLY A 673 36.12 24.43 -12.99
CA GLY A 673 35.67 24.91 -14.29
C GLY A 673 34.15 25.00 -14.35
N MET A 674 33.58 26.08 -13.81
CA MET A 674 32.15 26.45 -13.90
C MET A 674 31.71 26.60 -15.36
N LYS A 675 30.54 26.06 -15.73
CA LYS A 675 29.62 26.68 -16.70
C LYS A 675 28.17 26.32 -16.38
N ARG A 676 27.35 27.37 -16.24
CA ARG A 676 25.89 27.35 -16.10
C ARG A 676 25.23 26.92 -17.43
N LEU A 677 24.09 26.23 -17.31
CA LEU A 677 22.94 26.07 -18.24
C LEU A 677 22.14 24.90 -17.64
N GLY A 678 20.84 24.90 -17.40
CA GLY A 678 19.70 25.68 -17.82
C GLY A 678 18.49 24.77 -17.54
N ASN A 679 17.37 25.33 -17.10
CA ASN A 679 16.13 24.64 -16.76
C ASN A 679 15.78 23.46 -17.69
N LEU A 680 15.52 22.28 -17.13
CA LEU A 680 14.76 21.22 -17.79
C LEU A 680 13.62 20.77 -16.88
N GLY A 681 12.43 21.24 -17.23
CA GLY A 681 11.17 20.90 -16.60
C GLY A 681 10.73 19.46 -16.89
N ALA A 682 9.85 18.97 -16.02
CA ALA A 682 9.27 17.65 -16.06
C ALA A 682 8.47 17.39 -17.35
N HIS A 683 8.84 16.32 -18.06
CA HIS A 683 8.09 15.82 -19.21
C HIS A 683 6.86 15.03 -18.72
N ARG A 684 5.68 15.66 -18.77
CA ARG A 684 4.38 14.97 -18.66
C ARG A 684 4.04 14.38 -20.03
N GLY A 685 3.78 13.08 -20.08
CA GLY A 685 3.36 12.38 -21.28
C GLY A 685 2.02 12.89 -21.83
N SER A 686 1.96 13.06 -23.15
CA SER A 686 0.76 13.40 -23.90
C SER A 686 -0.17 12.19 -24.01
N ARG A 687 -1.44 12.40 -23.64
CA ARG A 687 -2.55 11.46 -23.89
C ARG A 687 -2.94 11.54 -25.36
N SER A 688 -3.06 10.38 -26.00
CA SER A 688 -3.54 10.22 -27.38
C SER A 688 -5.03 10.55 -27.49
N HIS A 689 -5.38 11.53 -28.33
CA HIS A 689 -6.74 11.77 -28.79
C HIS A 689 -7.16 10.69 -29.81
N PHE A 690 -8.26 10.00 -29.51
CA PHE A 690 -8.98 9.15 -30.45
C PHE A 690 -9.82 10.05 -31.38
N LYS A 691 -9.61 9.98 -32.70
CA LYS A 691 -10.51 10.56 -33.71
C LYS A 691 -11.57 9.52 -34.09
N LYS A 692 -12.85 9.89 -33.96
CA LYS A 692 -13.98 9.22 -34.62
C LYS A 692 -13.83 9.39 -36.13
N LYS A 693 -14.02 8.31 -36.89
CA LYS A 693 -14.32 8.37 -38.32
C LYS A 693 -15.83 8.59 -38.47
N GLU A 694 -16.18 9.48 -39.40
CA GLU A 694 -17.50 9.59 -40.01
C GLU A 694 -17.89 8.29 -40.73
#